data_AF-A0A7W8C796-F1
#
_entry.id   AF-A0A7W8C796-F1
#
_cell.length_a   1.000
_cell.length_b   1.000
_cell.length_c   1.000
_cell.angle_alpha   90.00
_cell.angle_beta   90.00
_cell.angle_gamma   90.00
#
_symmetry.space_group_name_H-M   'P 1'
#
loop_
_entity.id
_entity.type
_entity.pdbx_description
1 polymer ?
#
loop_
_entity_poly.entity_id
_entity_poly.type
_entity_poly.pdbx_seq_one_letter_code
_entity_poly.pdbx_strand_id
1 'polypeptide(L)'
;MTTTKQAAEHEPIARVVPMLQVPHLDRDFDYLVPAEHSDDAQPGVRVRVRFHGRLVDAFIIERRSDTDHVGKLGWLDKVVSAEQVLTPDVRRLVDAVAARYAGTRADVLRLAVPPRHANVEKQAVAELPALVPTAVDPAPWASYGRGEQFLGALGEGRAARAVWQALPGESWADRLAEAGAVVVNAGRGALVIVPDQRDVDTLHAAAVRHVDEARVVALSAGLGPSERYRRWLAALRGRARLVIGTRSAVFAPVADLGLVMVWDDGDDTLAEPRAPYPHAREVAMLRAHQVRCAALIGGYARTAEAQALVRTKWAHDLVATRPVVRTRTPRVIAIDDSAFAQERDAASHTARLPTMSLDAARAALKAERPVLVQVPRRGYVPALACGKCRSIARCRHCTGPMSLPERDHAGAVCRWCGRTDPALRCVRCGSDAVRAVVVGARRTAEELGRAFPGTTVITSGGDAVIGTVPDAPALVVATPGAEPVAEGGYGAALLLDGWALLGRQDLRAAEDALRRWMAAAALVRHRGDGGVVAIVAETSIPTVQALIRWDPVAHAETELDARTEVGLPPAVHMAAVDGPPAATAALLDTARLPDDAQVLGPVELPPGARRPAGDAATTGPVMRMLVRVPRDGGLALGAALRRATGVLSARHDQQPVRVQIDPLHIG
;
A
#
# COMPACT_ATOMS: atom_id res chain seq x y z
N MET A 1 -49.35 -18.16 21.40
CA MET A 1 -48.80 -19.51 21.22
C MET A 1 -47.29 -19.41 21.10
N THR A 2 -46.57 -19.60 22.20
CA THR A 2 -45.09 -19.66 22.20
C THR A 2 -44.69 -21.01 21.63
N THR A 3 -44.34 -21.05 20.35
CA THR A 3 -43.70 -22.21 19.72
C THR A 3 -42.44 -22.51 20.55
N THR A 4 -42.44 -23.64 21.26
CA THR A 4 -41.28 -24.03 22.08
C THR A 4 -40.17 -24.40 21.11
N LYS A 5 -39.09 -23.60 21.06
CA LYS A 5 -37.95 -23.87 20.18
C LYS A 5 -37.34 -25.22 20.55
N GLN A 6 -37.27 -26.14 19.58
CA GLN A 6 -36.58 -27.42 19.72
C GLN A 6 -35.16 -27.28 19.16
N ALA A 7 -34.18 -27.86 19.85
CA ALA A 7 -32.79 -27.88 19.39
C ALA A 7 -32.64 -28.83 18.20
N ALA A 8 -31.69 -28.54 17.32
CA ALA A 8 -31.31 -29.43 16.23
C ALA A 8 -30.90 -30.82 16.78
N GLU A 9 -31.23 -31.87 16.05
CA GLU A 9 -30.97 -33.25 16.48
C GLU A 9 -29.47 -33.58 16.46
N HIS A 10 -28.76 -33.09 15.43
CA HIS A 10 -27.34 -33.30 15.22
C HIS A 10 -26.57 -32.01 15.47
N GLU A 11 -25.48 -32.12 16.25
CA GLU A 11 -24.62 -30.99 16.62
C GLU A 11 -25.43 -29.74 17.04
N PRO A 12 -26.27 -29.81 18.09
CA PRO A 12 -27.21 -28.75 18.46
C PRO A 12 -26.57 -27.40 18.81
N ILE A 13 -25.25 -27.35 18.97
CA ILE A 13 -24.53 -26.17 19.47
C ILE A 13 -23.75 -25.56 18.32
N ALA A 14 -23.98 -24.26 18.08
CA ALA A 14 -23.17 -23.44 17.19
C ALA A 14 -22.26 -22.56 18.03
N ARG A 15 -20.95 -22.71 17.83
CA ARG A 15 -19.97 -21.76 18.35
C ARG A 15 -19.82 -20.62 17.36
N VAL A 16 -19.99 -19.39 17.83
CA VAL A 16 -20.00 -18.20 16.97
C VAL A 16 -18.98 -17.17 17.40
N VAL A 17 -18.51 -16.38 16.43
CA VAL A 17 -17.77 -15.12 16.67
C VAL A 17 -18.70 -13.94 16.40
N PRO A 18 -19.12 -13.19 17.44
CA PRO A 18 -19.90 -11.97 17.27
C PRO A 18 -19.07 -10.87 16.61
N MET A 19 -19.70 -10.06 15.75
CA MET A 19 -19.08 -8.89 15.12
C MET A 19 -19.02 -7.69 16.08
N LEU A 20 -18.35 -7.88 17.22
CA LEU A 20 -18.13 -6.87 18.25
C LEU A 20 -16.68 -6.39 18.17
N GLN A 21 -16.48 -5.09 17.93
CA GLN A 21 -15.15 -4.47 17.88
C GLN A 21 -14.63 -4.09 19.28
N VAL A 22 -14.96 -4.91 20.29
CA VAL A 22 -14.61 -4.67 21.69
C VAL A 22 -13.55 -5.71 22.08
N PRO A 23 -12.30 -5.31 22.35
CA PRO A 23 -11.17 -6.25 22.52
C PRO A 23 -11.40 -7.36 23.54
N HIS A 24 -12.00 -7.07 24.70
CA HIS A 24 -12.27 -8.07 25.74
C HIS A 24 -13.39 -9.07 25.38
N LEU A 25 -14.15 -8.81 24.32
CA LEU A 25 -15.21 -9.68 23.82
C LEU A 25 -14.80 -10.45 22.56
N ASP A 26 -13.55 -10.34 22.11
CA ASP A 26 -13.04 -11.10 20.96
C ASP A 26 -12.73 -12.56 21.33
N ARG A 27 -13.79 -13.31 21.64
CA ARG A 27 -13.79 -14.74 21.95
C ARG A 27 -15.02 -15.40 21.34
N ASP A 28 -15.04 -16.72 21.41
CA ASP A 28 -16.14 -17.52 20.89
C ASP A 28 -17.25 -17.66 21.92
N PHE A 29 -18.49 -17.80 21.44
CA PHE A 29 -19.67 -17.95 22.28
C PHE A 29 -20.56 -19.07 21.72
N ASP A 30 -21.08 -19.92 22.61
CA ASP A 30 -21.89 -21.07 22.23
C ASP A 30 -23.39 -20.74 22.30
N TYR A 31 -24.13 -21.11 21.26
CA TYR A 31 -25.58 -20.92 21.13
C TYR A 31 -26.26 -22.20 20.66
N LEU A 32 -27.50 -22.43 21.09
CA LEU A 32 -28.35 -23.51 20.58
C LEU A 32 -28.87 -23.18 19.18
N VAL A 33 -28.79 -24.15 18.29
CA VAL A 33 -29.36 -24.09 16.94
C VAL A 33 -30.80 -24.59 16.97
N PRO A 34 -31.80 -23.78 16.58
CA PRO A 34 -33.16 -24.25 16.35
C PRO A 34 -33.19 -25.33 15.26
N ALA A 35 -34.00 -26.39 15.44
CA ALA A 35 -34.12 -27.47 14.47
C ALA A 35 -34.47 -26.98 13.05
N GLU A 36 -35.32 -25.96 12.93
CA GLU A 36 -35.70 -25.29 11.67
C GLU A 36 -34.53 -24.61 10.93
N HIS A 37 -33.40 -24.40 11.61
CA HIS A 37 -32.22 -23.76 11.06
C HIS A 37 -31.05 -24.72 10.93
N SER A 38 -31.21 -26.00 11.26
CA SER A 38 -30.09 -26.95 11.34
C SER A 38 -29.33 -27.06 10.02
N ASP A 39 -30.04 -27.17 8.90
CA ASP A 39 -29.46 -27.37 7.57
C ASP A 39 -28.69 -26.13 7.10
N ASP A 40 -29.23 -24.94 7.33
CA ASP A 40 -28.62 -23.68 6.90
C ASP A 40 -27.53 -23.16 7.88
N ALA A 41 -27.59 -23.53 9.16
CA ALA A 41 -26.67 -23.07 10.20
C ALA A 41 -25.35 -23.87 10.18
N GLN A 42 -24.59 -23.74 9.09
CA GLN A 42 -23.30 -24.40 8.89
C GLN A 42 -22.11 -23.50 9.27
N PRO A 43 -20.92 -24.07 9.55
CA PRO A 43 -19.70 -23.27 9.72
C PRO A 43 -19.47 -22.32 8.54
N GLY A 44 -19.02 -21.10 8.85
CA GLY A 44 -18.80 -20.03 7.86
C GLY A 44 -20.04 -19.18 7.53
N VAL A 45 -21.22 -19.58 8.00
CA VAL A 45 -22.48 -18.87 7.76
C VAL A 45 -22.64 -17.66 8.68
N ARG A 46 -23.22 -16.58 8.13
CA ARG A 46 -23.63 -15.40 8.91
C ARG A 46 -24.94 -15.66 9.63
N VAL A 47 -24.97 -15.41 10.93
CA VAL A 47 -26.13 -15.54 11.80
C VAL A 47 -26.36 -14.25 12.60
N ARG A 48 -27.52 -14.16 13.25
CA ARG A 48 -27.80 -13.15 14.28
C ARG A 48 -27.99 -13.82 15.62
N VAL A 49 -27.38 -13.21 16.64
CA VAL A 49 -27.47 -13.66 18.02
C VAL A 49 -27.85 -12.50 18.94
N ARG A 50 -28.51 -12.82 20.05
CA ARG A 50 -28.74 -11.85 21.11
C ARG A 50 -27.55 -11.85 22.06
N PHE A 51 -26.92 -10.70 22.21
CA PHE A 51 -25.80 -10.46 23.12
C PHE A 51 -26.16 -9.29 24.05
N HIS A 52 -26.29 -9.56 25.36
CA HIS A 52 -26.80 -8.61 26.35
C HIS A 52 -28.07 -7.84 25.89
N GLY A 53 -29.04 -8.57 25.34
CA GLY A 53 -30.33 -8.02 24.90
C GLY A 53 -30.32 -7.32 23.53
N ARG A 54 -29.16 -7.10 22.91
CA ARG A 54 -29.03 -6.51 21.57
C ARG A 54 -28.82 -7.59 20.50
N LEU A 55 -29.35 -7.38 19.31
CA LEU A 55 -29.07 -8.24 18.16
C LEU A 55 -27.74 -7.84 17.52
N VAL A 56 -26.88 -8.82 17.33
CA VAL A 56 -25.54 -8.64 16.75
C VAL A 56 -25.35 -9.68 15.64
N ASP A 57 -24.76 -9.26 14.53
CA ASP A 57 -24.34 -10.19 13.47
C ASP A 57 -23.15 -11.02 13.98
N ALA A 58 -23.10 -12.30 13.65
CA ALA A 58 -22.03 -13.21 14.03
C ALA A 58 -21.76 -14.19 12.88
N PHE A 59 -20.62 -14.89 12.95
CA PHE A 59 -20.33 -16.01 12.05
C PHE A 59 -20.25 -17.31 12.85
N ILE A 60 -20.84 -18.38 12.34
CA ILE A 60 -20.65 -19.72 12.90
C ILE A 60 -19.21 -20.14 12.60
N ILE A 61 -18.49 -20.54 13.64
CA ILE A 61 -17.11 -21.03 13.57
C ILE A 61 -17.08 -22.55 13.46
N GLU A 62 -17.93 -23.22 14.22
CA GLU A 62 -18.07 -24.68 14.25
C GLU A 62 -19.46 -25.08 14.79
N ARG A 63 -19.89 -26.30 14.45
CA ARG A 63 -21.04 -26.99 15.02
C ARG A 63 -20.52 -28.11 15.94
N ARG A 64 -21.16 -28.31 17.09
CA ARG A 64 -20.73 -29.27 18.12
C ARG A 64 -21.91 -29.99 18.75
N SER A 65 -21.66 -31.21 19.22
CA SER A 65 -22.61 -32.00 20.03
C SER A 65 -22.57 -31.65 21.52
N ASP A 66 -21.48 -31.04 21.98
CA ASP A 66 -21.24 -30.65 23.36
C ASP A 66 -20.74 -29.19 23.48
N THR A 67 -20.74 -28.66 24.71
CA THR A 67 -20.21 -27.34 25.02
C THR A 67 -19.44 -27.38 26.32
N ASP A 68 -18.36 -26.59 26.37
CA ASP A 68 -17.56 -26.39 27.58
C ASP A 68 -18.15 -25.24 28.43
N HIS A 69 -19.24 -24.61 27.98
CA HIS A 69 -19.90 -23.50 28.68
C HIS A 69 -20.73 -23.99 29.87
N VAL A 70 -20.39 -23.49 31.06
CA VAL A 70 -21.16 -23.72 32.28
C VAL A 70 -22.23 -22.63 32.40
N GLY A 71 -23.46 -22.93 31.97
CA GLY A 71 -24.58 -21.99 32.04
C GLY A 71 -25.71 -22.28 31.05
N LYS A 72 -26.71 -21.41 31.01
CA LYS A 72 -27.82 -21.50 30.06
C LYS A 72 -27.40 -20.94 28.70
N LEU A 73 -27.48 -21.77 27.66
CA LEU A 73 -27.23 -21.34 26.30
C LEU A 73 -28.36 -20.44 25.78
N GLY A 74 -27.97 -19.38 25.08
CA GLY A 74 -28.89 -18.61 24.24
C GLY A 74 -29.23 -19.38 22.97
N TRP A 75 -30.30 -18.99 22.27
CA TRP A 75 -30.64 -19.54 20.96
C TRP A 75 -30.08 -18.65 19.86
N LEU A 76 -29.70 -19.25 18.72
CA LEU A 76 -29.57 -18.48 17.49
C LEU A 76 -30.91 -17.77 17.20
N ASP A 77 -30.83 -16.47 16.91
CA ASP A 77 -32.01 -15.66 16.64
C ASP A 77 -32.45 -15.87 15.18
N LYS A 78 -31.48 -15.91 14.26
CA LYS A 78 -31.72 -16.12 12.83
C LYS A 78 -30.47 -16.57 12.08
N VAL A 79 -30.62 -17.43 11.07
CA VAL A 79 -29.62 -17.62 10.01
C VAL A 79 -29.84 -16.58 8.90
N VAL A 80 -28.81 -15.79 8.57
CA VAL A 80 -28.96 -14.64 7.65
C VAL A 80 -29.00 -15.11 6.19
N SER A 81 -28.18 -16.10 5.85
CA SER A 81 -28.08 -16.76 4.55
C SER A 81 -27.35 -18.09 4.71
N ALA A 82 -27.67 -19.11 3.92
CA ALA A 82 -26.94 -20.39 3.92
C ALA A 82 -25.54 -20.30 3.27
N GLU A 83 -25.19 -19.16 2.66
CA GLU A 83 -23.88 -18.93 2.07
C GLU A 83 -22.76 -18.98 3.12
N GLN A 84 -21.81 -19.92 2.95
CA GLN A 84 -20.63 -20.08 3.81
C GLN A 84 -19.55 -19.03 3.46
N VAL A 85 -19.87 -17.78 3.77
CA VAL A 85 -19.07 -16.61 3.39
C VAL A 85 -17.72 -16.52 4.10
N LEU A 86 -17.58 -17.13 5.28
CA LEU A 86 -16.31 -17.25 5.99
C LEU A 86 -15.73 -18.64 5.75
N THR A 87 -14.93 -18.78 4.69
CA THR A 87 -14.29 -20.06 4.36
C THR A 87 -13.22 -20.42 5.41
N PRO A 88 -12.86 -21.72 5.56
CA PRO A 88 -11.83 -22.14 6.50
C PRO A 88 -10.49 -21.42 6.32
N ASP A 89 -10.09 -21.16 5.08
CA ASP A 89 -8.83 -20.48 4.76
C ASP A 89 -8.89 -18.99 5.15
N VAL A 90 -10.00 -18.31 4.87
CA VAL A 90 -10.19 -16.91 5.27
C VAL A 90 -10.26 -16.80 6.79
N ARG A 91 -10.88 -17.76 7.49
CA ARG A 91 -10.88 -17.82 8.96
C ARG A 91 -9.45 -17.92 9.52
N ARG A 92 -8.65 -18.88 9.05
CA ARG A 92 -7.25 -19.03 9.51
C ARG A 92 -6.41 -17.78 9.23
N LEU A 93 -6.67 -17.09 8.11
CA LEU A 93 -6.02 -15.83 7.78
C LEU A 93 -6.46 -14.71 8.73
N VAL A 94 -7.75 -14.58 8.99
CA VAL A 94 -8.34 -13.61 9.93
C VAL A 94 -7.71 -13.76 11.32
N ASP A 95 -7.64 -14.99 11.83
CA ASP A 95 -7.07 -15.28 13.15
C ASP A 95 -5.59 -14.88 13.22
N ALA A 96 -4.82 -15.23 12.19
CA ALA A 96 -3.40 -14.90 12.12
C ALA A 96 -3.14 -13.40 11.95
N VAL A 97 -3.95 -12.68 11.17
CA VAL A 97 -3.85 -11.23 11.03
C VAL A 97 -4.23 -10.52 12.34
N ALA A 98 -5.31 -10.94 13.00
CA ALA A 98 -5.70 -10.38 14.29
C ALA A 98 -4.61 -10.60 15.36
N ALA A 99 -3.98 -11.79 15.37
CA ALA A 99 -2.88 -12.09 16.26
C ALA A 99 -1.62 -11.23 15.96
N ARG A 100 -1.20 -11.16 14.69
CA ARG A 100 -0.01 -10.42 14.27
C ARG A 100 -0.13 -8.93 14.53
N TYR A 101 -1.28 -8.34 14.23
CA TYR A 101 -1.50 -6.89 14.30
C TYR A 101 -2.13 -6.40 15.62
N ALA A 102 -2.14 -7.24 16.65
CA ALA A 102 -2.75 -6.94 17.96
C ALA A 102 -4.23 -6.46 17.86
N GLY A 103 -4.97 -7.01 16.89
CA GLY A 103 -6.34 -6.64 16.56
C GLY A 103 -7.41 -7.59 17.09
N THR A 104 -8.68 -7.27 16.79
CA THR A 104 -9.80 -8.20 17.00
C THR A 104 -10.14 -8.96 15.72
N ARG A 105 -10.71 -10.17 15.83
CA ARG A 105 -11.21 -10.92 14.67
C ARG A 105 -12.33 -10.16 13.95
N ALA A 106 -13.21 -9.50 14.69
CA ALA A 106 -14.29 -8.68 14.13
C ALA A 106 -13.76 -7.53 13.26
N ASP A 107 -12.66 -6.88 13.65
CA ASP A 107 -12.02 -5.83 12.85
C ASP A 107 -11.50 -6.34 11.51
N VAL A 108 -10.89 -7.53 11.51
CA VAL A 108 -10.37 -8.15 10.28
C VAL A 108 -11.51 -8.70 9.42
N LEU A 109 -12.54 -9.32 10.02
CA LEU A 109 -13.72 -9.83 9.31
C LEU A 109 -14.48 -8.74 8.56
N ARG A 110 -14.55 -7.53 9.13
CA ARG A 110 -15.09 -6.33 8.47
C ARG A 110 -14.37 -5.99 7.16
N LEU A 111 -13.07 -6.27 7.08
CA LEU A 111 -12.26 -6.06 5.88
C LEU A 111 -12.40 -7.24 4.90
N ALA A 112 -12.54 -8.46 5.44
CA ALA A 112 -12.52 -9.70 4.67
C ALA A 112 -13.85 -10.03 3.99
N VAL A 113 -14.97 -9.79 4.67
CA VAL A 113 -16.30 -10.21 4.20
C VAL A 113 -17.19 -8.98 4.00
N PRO A 114 -17.61 -8.67 2.75
CA PRO A 114 -18.46 -7.52 2.49
C PRO A 114 -19.86 -7.65 3.13
N PRO A 115 -20.57 -6.51 3.30
CA PRO A 115 -21.98 -6.52 3.65
C PRO A 115 -22.81 -7.34 2.65
N ARG A 116 -23.81 -8.06 3.17
CA ARG A 116 -24.66 -8.94 2.37
C ARG A 116 -25.55 -8.13 1.42
N HIS A 117 -25.77 -8.66 0.22
CA HIS A 117 -26.81 -8.18 -0.69
C HIS A 117 -27.76 -9.31 -1.11
N ALA A 118 -28.89 -9.45 -0.40
CA ALA A 118 -29.79 -10.61 -0.50
C ALA A 118 -30.30 -10.90 -1.92
N ASN A 119 -30.62 -9.86 -2.71
CA ASN A 119 -31.12 -10.04 -4.07
C ASN A 119 -30.06 -10.64 -5.01
N VAL A 120 -28.78 -10.42 -4.74
CA VAL A 120 -27.68 -10.96 -5.55
C VAL A 120 -27.46 -12.44 -5.25
N GLU A 121 -27.63 -12.88 -4.00
CA GLU A 121 -27.53 -14.31 -3.65
C GLU A 121 -28.59 -15.16 -4.37
N LYS A 122 -29.82 -14.62 -4.49
CA LYS A 122 -30.97 -15.27 -5.12
C LYS A 122 -30.94 -15.27 -6.65
N GLN A 123 -30.10 -14.45 -7.27
CA GLN A 123 -30.00 -14.39 -8.72
C GLN A 123 -29.42 -15.70 -9.24
N ALA A 124 -30.16 -16.39 -10.11
CA ALA A 124 -29.65 -17.53 -10.83
C ALA A 124 -28.47 -17.08 -11.71
N VAL A 125 -27.39 -17.83 -11.67
CA VAL A 125 -26.19 -17.56 -12.48
C VAL A 125 -25.98 -18.74 -13.42
N ALA A 126 -25.89 -18.47 -14.71
CA ALA A 126 -25.69 -19.50 -15.74
C ALA A 126 -24.38 -20.25 -15.49
N GLU A 127 -24.38 -21.58 -15.64
CA GLU A 127 -23.17 -22.40 -15.49
C GLU A 127 -22.10 -22.01 -16.51
N LEU A 128 -20.83 -22.00 -16.09
CA LEU A 128 -19.73 -21.73 -17.03
C LEU A 128 -19.33 -23.04 -17.73
N PRO A 129 -18.95 -22.98 -19.02
CA PRO A 129 -18.37 -24.14 -19.69
C PRO A 129 -17.09 -24.57 -18.98
N ALA A 130 -16.71 -25.84 -19.11
CA ALA A 130 -15.43 -26.33 -18.58
C ALA A 130 -14.27 -25.47 -19.09
N LEU A 131 -13.27 -25.24 -18.22
CA LEU A 131 -12.09 -24.48 -18.61
C LEU A 131 -11.32 -25.28 -19.68
N VAL A 132 -11.06 -24.66 -20.82
CA VAL A 132 -10.16 -25.18 -21.84
C VAL A 132 -8.81 -24.48 -21.64
N PRO A 133 -7.75 -25.17 -21.17
CA PRO A 133 -6.45 -24.55 -20.95
C PRO A 133 -5.86 -24.04 -22.26
N THR A 134 -5.43 -22.78 -22.27
CA THR A 134 -4.70 -22.19 -23.39
C THR A 134 -3.22 -22.08 -23.03
N ALA A 135 -2.32 -22.43 -23.95
CA ALA A 135 -0.89 -22.27 -23.71
C ALA A 135 -0.55 -20.78 -23.55
N VAL A 136 0.18 -20.44 -22.48
CA VAL A 136 0.73 -19.11 -22.26
C VAL A 136 2.16 -19.10 -22.78
N ASP A 137 2.51 -18.14 -23.64
CA ASP A 137 3.86 -18.00 -24.18
C ASP A 137 4.86 -17.61 -23.06
N PRO A 138 5.89 -18.43 -22.78
CA PRO A 138 6.88 -18.12 -21.77
C PRO A 138 8.01 -17.20 -22.27
N ALA A 139 8.17 -17.02 -23.59
CA ALA A 139 9.26 -16.23 -24.18
C ALA A 139 9.40 -14.81 -23.59
N PRO A 140 8.31 -14.10 -23.26
CA PRO A 140 8.42 -12.77 -22.68
C PRO A 140 9.04 -12.76 -21.26
N TRP A 141 9.06 -13.92 -20.57
CA TRP A 141 9.73 -14.12 -19.28
C TRP A 141 11.20 -14.54 -19.39
N ALA A 142 11.67 -14.92 -20.59
CA ALA A 142 13.06 -15.32 -20.83
C ALA A 142 14.07 -14.17 -20.61
N SER A 143 13.59 -12.92 -20.60
CA SER A 143 14.41 -11.74 -20.26
C SER A 143 14.86 -11.73 -18.79
N TYR A 144 14.17 -12.48 -17.92
CA TYR A 144 14.46 -12.57 -16.49
C TYR A 144 15.24 -13.84 -16.18
N GLY A 145 16.23 -13.73 -15.29
CA GLY A 145 16.89 -14.90 -14.72
C GLY A 145 15.84 -15.82 -14.10
N ARG A 146 15.77 -17.06 -14.57
CA ARG A 146 14.81 -18.10 -14.14
C ARG A 146 13.32 -17.77 -14.39
N GLY A 147 13.00 -16.81 -15.25
CA GLY A 147 11.60 -16.43 -15.53
C GLY A 147 10.75 -17.58 -16.08
N GLU A 148 11.26 -18.30 -17.08
CA GLU A 148 10.55 -19.47 -17.65
C GLU A 148 10.38 -20.60 -16.63
N GLN A 149 11.40 -20.83 -15.80
CA GLN A 149 11.37 -21.84 -14.74
C GLN A 149 10.34 -21.49 -13.66
N PHE A 150 10.19 -20.20 -13.36
CA PHE A 150 9.16 -19.71 -12.47
C PHE A 150 7.76 -19.98 -13.04
N LEU A 151 7.50 -19.63 -14.31
CA LEU A 151 6.23 -19.96 -14.97
C LEU A 151 5.94 -21.47 -15.00
N GLY A 152 6.94 -22.30 -15.32
CA GLY A 152 6.80 -23.76 -15.26
C GLY A 152 6.43 -24.25 -13.86
N ALA A 153 7.05 -23.69 -12.82
CA ALA A 153 6.72 -24.00 -11.43
C ALA A 153 5.28 -23.62 -11.06
N LEU A 154 4.77 -22.50 -11.58
CA LEU A 154 3.37 -22.10 -11.40
C LEU A 154 2.41 -23.11 -12.04
N GLY A 155 2.70 -23.56 -13.27
CA GLY A 155 1.88 -24.54 -13.99
C GLY A 155 1.85 -25.90 -13.30
N GLU A 156 2.95 -26.32 -12.67
CA GLU A 156 3.04 -27.54 -11.85
C GLU A 156 2.43 -27.37 -10.45
N GLY A 157 1.98 -26.17 -10.10
CA GLY A 157 1.39 -25.86 -8.81
C GLY A 157 2.38 -25.81 -7.64
N ARG A 158 3.69 -25.69 -7.91
CA ARG A 158 4.71 -25.53 -6.87
C ARG A 158 4.59 -24.17 -6.18
N ALA A 159 4.93 -24.12 -4.90
CA ALA A 159 4.96 -22.90 -4.10
C ALA A 159 6.19 -22.01 -4.41
N ALA A 160 6.40 -21.69 -5.69
CA ALA A 160 7.49 -20.84 -6.13
C ALA A 160 7.25 -19.39 -5.68
N ARG A 161 8.27 -18.76 -5.09
CA ARG A 161 8.18 -17.41 -4.54
C ARG A 161 9.25 -16.53 -5.14
N ALA A 162 8.86 -15.35 -5.60
CA ALA A 162 9.76 -14.45 -6.28
C ALA A 162 9.49 -12.98 -5.99
N VAL A 163 10.56 -12.18 -6.08
CA VAL A 163 10.53 -10.72 -6.17
C VAL A 163 11.01 -10.34 -7.56
N TRP A 164 10.13 -9.71 -8.32
CA TRP A 164 10.31 -9.39 -9.72
C TRP A 164 10.55 -7.89 -9.92
N GLN A 165 11.64 -7.55 -10.61
CA GLN A 165 11.89 -6.18 -11.04
C GLN A 165 11.44 -6.01 -12.49
N ALA A 166 10.32 -5.32 -12.66
CA ALA A 166 9.75 -5.03 -13.98
C ALA A 166 10.70 -4.16 -14.81
N LEU A 167 10.79 -4.48 -16.09
CA LEU A 167 11.53 -3.69 -17.07
C LEU A 167 10.67 -2.52 -17.56
N PRO A 168 11.23 -1.31 -17.70
CA PRO A 168 10.53 -0.23 -18.37
C PRO A 168 10.29 -0.56 -19.86
N GLY A 169 9.21 -0.01 -20.42
CA GLY A 169 8.81 -0.29 -21.80
C GLY A 169 8.19 -1.67 -22.02
N GLU A 170 7.95 -2.46 -20.98
CA GLU A 170 7.06 -3.63 -21.02
C GLU A 170 5.75 -3.31 -20.29
N SER A 171 4.71 -4.10 -20.56
CA SER A 171 3.47 -4.03 -19.81
C SER A 171 3.57 -4.90 -18.56
N TRP A 172 3.70 -4.27 -17.40
CA TRP A 172 3.72 -4.99 -16.13
C TRP A 172 2.41 -5.77 -15.89
N ALA A 173 1.30 -5.23 -16.39
CA ALA A 173 -0.02 -5.83 -16.28
C ALA A 173 -0.11 -7.14 -17.09
N ASP A 174 0.49 -7.18 -18.29
CA ASP A 174 0.54 -8.42 -19.09
C ASP A 174 1.36 -9.50 -18.41
N ARG A 175 2.50 -9.16 -17.79
CA ARG A 175 3.29 -10.13 -17.00
C ARG A 175 2.47 -10.76 -15.87
N LEU A 176 1.80 -9.94 -15.07
CA LEU A 176 0.94 -10.45 -13.99
C LEU A 176 -0.24 -11.25 -14.54
N ALA A 177 -0.84 -10.82 -15.66
CA ALA A 177 -1.92 -11.55 -16.32
C ALA A 177 -1.48 -12.92 -16.85
N GLU A 178 -0.30 -13.02 -17.45
CA GLU A 178 0.30 -14.27 -17.93
C GLU A 178 0.57 -15.25 -16.78
N ALA A 179 1.21 -14.78 -15.70
CA ALA A 179 1.45 -15.61 -14.51
C ALA A 179 0.12 -16.09 -13.88
N GLY A 180 -0.89 -15.22 -13.86
CA GLY A 180 -2.25 -15.57 -13.43
C GLY A 180 -2.88 -16.60 -14.36
N ALA A 181 -2.77 -16.43 -15.67
CA ALA A 181 -3.31 -17.33 -16.68
C ALA A 181 -2.70 -18.73 -16.59
N VAL A 182 -1.38 -18.84 -16.38
CA VAL A 182 -0.72 -20.14 -16.15
C VAL A 182 -1.35 -20.90 -14.99
N VAL A 183 -1.62 -20.21 -13.87
CA VAL A 183 -2.22 -20.81 -12.67
C VAL A 183 -3.69 -21.16 -12.89
N VAL A 184 -4.45 -20.29 -13.56
CA VAL A 184 -5.84 -20.56 -13.92
C VAL A 184 -5.94 -21.77 -14.85
N ASN A 185 -5.08 -21.87 -15.86
CA ASN A 185 -5.02 -23.00 -16.80
C ASN A 185 -4.60 -24.30 -16.13
N ALA A 186 -3.89 -24.24 -14.99
CA ALA A 186 -3.61 -25.39 -14.13
C ALA A 186 -4.80 -25.76 -13.20
N GLY A 187 -5.97 -25.12 -13.37
CA GLY A 187 -7.18 -25.37 -12.57
C GLY A 187 -7.20 -24.69 -11.20
N ARG A 188 -6.24 -23.80 -10.91
CA ARG A 188 -6.08 -23.14 -9.61
C ARG A 188 -6.49 -21.67 -9.66
N GLY A 189 -6.74 -21.08 -8.50
CA GLY A 189 -7.07 -19.66 -8.41
C GLY A 189 -5.83 -18.76 -8.30
N ALA A 190 -5.91 -17.54 -8.80
CA ALA A 190 -4.89 -16.51 -8.65
C ALA A 190 -5.50 -15.22 -8.07
N LEU A 191 -4.74 -14.57 -7.19
CA LEU A 191 -5.12 -13.32 -6.54
C LEU A 191 -4.06 -12.25 -6.81
N VAL A 192 -4.46 -11.09 -7.31
CA VAL A 192 -3.57 -9.97 -7.58
C VAL A 192 -4.03 -8.73 -6.82
N ILE A 193 -3.12 -8.20 -6.01
CA ILE A 193 -3.31 -6.96 -5.26
C ILE A 193 -2.52 -5.86 -5.97
N VAL A 194 -3.21 -4.78 -6.30
CA VAL A 194 -2.63 -3.57 -6.90
C VAL A 194 -2.97 -2.33 -6.06
N PRO A 195 -2.21 -1.22 -6.16
CA PRO A 195 -2.40 -0.04 -5.31
C PRO A 195 -3.79 0.59 -5.44
N ASP A 196 -4.20 0.95 -6.66
CA ASP A 196 -5.38 1.79 -6.89
C ASP A 196 -6.30 1.31 -8.02
N GLN A 197 -7.35 2.09 -8.29
CA GLN A 197 -8.35 1.75 -9.31
C GLN A 197 -7.79 1.75 -10.74
N ARG A 198 -6.86 2.66 -11.06
CA ARG A 198 -6.24 2.72 -12.39
C ARG A 198 -5.43 1.45 -12.64
N ASP A 199 -4.73 0.97 -11.61
CA ASP A 199 -3.97 -0.27 -11.71
C ASP A 199 -4.90 -1.49 -11.83
N VAL A 200 -6.05 -1.48 -11.14
CA VAL A 200 -7.09 -2.53 -11.29
C VAL A 200 -7.59 -2.57 -12.72
N ASP A 201 -7.93 -1.42 -13.31
CA ASP A 201 -8.47 -1.34 -14.66
C ASP A 201 -7.43 -1.77 -15.70
N THR A 202 -6.18 -1.33 -15.53
CA THR A 202 -5.04 -1.72 -16.40
C THR A 202 -4.82 -3.23 -16.37
N LEU A 203 -4.79 -3.82 -15.17
CA LEU A 203 -4.58 -5.26 -15.01
C LEU A 203 -5.80 -6.07 -15.46
N HIS A 204 -7.02 -5.60 -15.23
CA HIS A 204 -8.22 -6.27 -15.72
C HIS A 204 -8.24 -6.33 -17.25
N ALA A 205 -7.91 -5.22 -17.92
CA ALA A 205 -7.81 -5.17 -19.37
C ALA A 205 -6.74 -6.13 -19.93
N ALA A 206 -5.63 -6.34 -19.22
CA ALA A 206 -4.64 -7.35 -19.56
C ALA A 206 -5.15 -8.78 -19.30
N ALA A 207 -5.73 -9.02 -18.13
CA ALA A 207 -6.21 -10.32 -17.71
C ALA A 207 -7.23 -10.95 -18.69
N VAL A 208 -8.20 -10.16 -19.19
CA VAL A 208 -9.23 -10.66 -20.11
C VAL A 208 -8.70 -11.02 -21.51
N ARG A 209 -7.45 -10.66 -21.83
CA ARG A 209 -6.77 -11.14 -23.06
C ARG A 209 -6.18 -12.54 -22.91
N HIS A 210 -5.90 -12.97 -21.69
CA HIS A 210 -5.23 -14.24 -21.39
C HIS A 210 -6.15 -15.26 -20.70
N VAL A 211 -7.22 -14.79 -20.06
CA VAL A 211 -8.20 -15.60 -19.32
C VAL A 211 -9.60 -15.19 -19.76
N ASP A 212 -10.49 -16.18 -19.91
CA ASP A 212 -11.92 -15.93 -20.16
C ASP A 212 -12.48 -14.89 -19.16
N GLU A 213 -13.06 -13.82 -19.69
CA GLU A 213 -13.62 -12.71 -18.92
C GLU A 213 -14.59 -13.18 -17.83
N ALA A 214 -15.36 -14.24 -18.09
CA ALA A 214 -16.30 -14.77 -17.10
C ALA A 214 -15.63 -15.39 -15.86
N ARG A 215 -14.32 -15.61 -15.92
CA ARG A 215 -13.46 -16.16 -14.86
C ARG A 215 -12.54 -15.11 -14.23
N VAL A 216 -12.59 -13.86 -14.69
CA VAL A 216 -11.83 -12.73 -14.14
C VAL A 216 -12.79 -11.81 -13.39
N VAL A 217 -12.42 -11.37 -12.18
CA VAL A 217 -13.19 -10.34 -11.46
C VAL A 217 -12.29 -9.29 -10.86
N ALA A 218 -12.69 -8.02 -11.03
CA ALA A 218 -12.09 -6.88 -10.35
C ALA A 218 -12.93 -6.47 -9.13
N LEU A 219 -12.36 -6.62 -7.93
CA LEU A 219 -12.90 -6.14 -6.67
C LEU A 219 -12.49 -4.68 -6.46
N SER A 220 -13.41 -3.77 -6.79
CA SER A 220 -13.22 -2.32 -6.67
C SER A 220 -14.12 -1.71 -5.60
N ALA A 221 -13.58 -0.74 -4.85
CA ALA A 221 -14.34 0.04 -3.89
C ALA A 221 -15.35 0.99 -4.55
N GLY A 222 -15.09 1.45 -5.79
CA GLY A 222 -15.93 2.40 -6.53
C GLY A 222 -17.24 1.80 -7.04
N LEU A 223 -17.36 0.48 -7.07
CA LEU A 223 -18.59 -0.21 -7.46
C LEU A 223 -19.68 -0.07 -6.39
N GLY A 224 -20.94 -0.04 -6.82
CA GLY A 224 -22.09 -0.05 -5.90
C GLY A 224 -22.15 -1.33 -5.04
N PRO A 225 -22.83 -1.32 -3.87
CA PRO A 225 -22.87 -2.46 -2.95
C PRO A 225 -23.30 -3.79 -3.59
N SER A 226 -24.28 -3.75 -4.50
CA SER A 226 -24.78 -4.93 -5.23
C SER A 226 -23.69 -5.55 -6.11
N GLU A 227 -23.00 -4.74 -6.91
CA GLU A 227 -21.97 -5.23 -7.84
C GLU A 227 -20.72 -5.73 -7.10
N ARG A 228 -20.29 -5.03 -6.03
CA ARG A 228 -19.20 -5.51 -5.17
C ARG A 228 -19.50 -6.89 -4.60
N TYR A 229 -20.72 -7.08 -4.07
CA TYR A 229 -21.13 -8.35 -3.50
C TYR A 229 -21.24 -9.44 -4.56
N ARG A 230 -21.75 -9.13 -5.76
CA ARG A 230 -21.83 -10.06 -6.90
C ARG A 230 -20.45 -10.58 -7.31
N ARG A 231 -19.48 -9.70 -7.50
CA ARG A 231 -18.11 -10.09 -7.89
C ARG A 231 -17.41 -10.88 -6.79
N TRP A 232 -17.59 -10.48 -5.54
CA TRP A 232 -17.05 -11.21 -4.40
C TRP A 232 -17.68 -12.62 -4.29
N LEU A 233 -18.98 -12.75 -4.54
CA LEU A 233 -19.69 -14.03 -4.55
C LEU A 233 -19.25 -14.93 -5.72
N ALA A 234 -18.93 -14.33 -6.88
CA ALA A 234 -18.34 -15.08 -7.99
C ALA A 234 -16.96 -15.67 -7.63
N ALA A 235 -16.14 -14.96 -6.85
CA ALA A 235 -14.91 -15.52 -6.29
C ALA A 235 -15.19 -16.64 -5.28
N LEU A 236 -16.10 -16.40 -4.31
CA LEU A 236 -16.48 -17.38 -3.28
C LEU A 236 -16.97 -18.69 -3.88
N ARG A 237 -17.85 -18.62 -4.88
CA ARG A 237 -18.45 -19.78 -5.57
C ARG A 237 -17.49 -20.43 -6.58
N GLY A 238 -16.23 -19.99 -6.66
CA GLY A 238 -15.22 -20.54 -7.57
C GLY A 238 -15.47 -20.27 -9.06
N ARG A 239 -16.40 -19.38 -9.39
CA ARG A 239 -16.69 -18.97 -10.78
C ARG A 239 -15.54 -18.14 -11.34
N ALA A 240 -15.09 -17.15 -10.56
CA ALA A 240 -13.91 -16.37 -10.87
C ALA A 240 -12.67 -17.09 -10.36
N ARG A 241 -11.70 -17.32 -11.25
CA ARG A 241 -10.41 -17.95 -10.94
C ARG A 241 -9.28 -16.95 -10.85
N LEU A 242 -9.37 -15.80 -11.53
CA LEU A 242 -8.43 -14.69 -11.39
C LEU A 242 -9.14 -13.51 -10.71
N VAL A 243 -8.73 -13.21 -9.49
CA VAL A 243 -9.28 -12.10 -8.71
C VAL A 243 -8.26 -10.97 -8.66
N ILE A 244 -8.68 -9.79 -9.10
CA ILE A 244 -7.89 -8.57 -9.07
C ILE A 244 -8.55 -7.63 -8.08
N GLY A 245 -7.78 -6.90 -7.29
CA GLY A 245 -8.34 -5.82 -6.50
C GLY A 245 -7.30 -5.03 -5.76
N THR A 246 -7.75 -4.07 -4.96
CA THR A 246 -6.87 -3.26 -4.14
C THR A 246 -6.58 -3.95 -2.79
N ARG A 247 -6.08 -3.18 -1.82
CA ARG A 247 -5.72 -3.64 -0.47
C ARG A 247 -6.63 -4.70 0.16
N SER A 248 -7.96 -4.49 0.18
CA SER A 248 -8.88 -5.40 0.88
C SER A 248 -9.10 -6.74 0.15
N ALA A 249 -8.77 -6.81 -1.16
CA ALA A 249 -8.90 -8.04 -1.94
C ALA A 249 -7.96 -9.15 -1.46
N VAL A 250 -6.94 -8.83 -0.66
CA VAL A 250 -6.04 -9.83 -0.05
C VAL A 250 -6.78 -10.90 0.77
N PHE A 251 -8.00 -10.61 1.24
CA PHE A 251 -8.87 -11.53 1.96
C PHE A 251 -9.90 -12.27 1.09
N ALA A 252 -9.96 -11.99 -0.21
CA ALA A 252 -10.98 -12.56 -1.10
C ALA A 252 -10.94 -14.10 -1.08
N PRO A 253 -12.09 -14.80 -1.00
CA PRO A 253 -12.14 -16.26 -0.88
C PRO A 253 -11.93 -16.94 -2.24
N VAL A 254 -10.72 -16.86 -2.78
CA VAL A 254 -10.33 -17.51 -4.04
C VAL A 254 -10.22 -19.02 -3.82
N ALA A 255 -11.03 -19.79 -4.53
CA ALA A 255 -10.99 -21.25 -4.51
C ALA A 255 -9.67 -21.79 -5.11
N ASP A 256 -9.11 -22.83 -4.47
CA ASP A 256 -7.88 -23.51 -4.88
C ASP A 256 -6.70 -22.56 -5.14
N LEU A 257 -6.52 -21.57 -4.28
CA LEU A 257 -5.53 -20.50 -4.44
C LEU A 257 -4.12 -21.07 -4.70
N GLY A 258 -3.60 -20.79 -5.89
CA GLY A 258 -2.28 -21.21 -6.38
C GLY A 258 -1.23 -20.12 -6.46
N LEU A 259 -1.65 -18.85 -6.54
CA LEU A 259 -0.73 -17.73 -6.63
C LEU A 259 -1.32 -16.46 -6.01
N VAL A 260 -0.50 -15.78 -5.20
CA VAL A 260 -0.80 -14.42 -4.73
C VAL A 260 0.25 -13.46 -5.28
N MET A 261 -0.19 -12.35 -5.86
CA MET A 261 0.67 -11.34 -6.46
C MET A 261 0.41 -9.97 -5.84
N VAL A 262 1.47 -9.19 -5.63
CA VAL A 262 1.39 -7.81 -5.15
C VAL A 262 2.20 -6.93 -6.11
N TRP A 263 1.54 -5.95 -6.73
CA TRP A 263 2.19 -4.91 -7.52
C TRP A 263 2.49 -3.69 -6.67
N ASP A 264 3.69 -3.15 -6.81
CA ASP A 264 4.20 -1.95 -6.16
C ASP A 264 3.95 -1.95 -4.64
N ASP A 265 4.56 -2.92 -3.94
CA ASP A 265 4.31 -3.18 -2.52
C ASP A 265 4.73 -2.05 -1.57
N GLY A 266 5.45 -1.05 -2.07
CA GLY A 266 5.81 0.18 -1.37
C GLY A 266 4.78 1.30 -1.51
N ASP A 267 3.63 1.09 -2.16
CA ASP A 267 2.59 2.10 -2.20
C ASP A 267 1.74 2.14 -0.91
N ASP A 268 1.72 3.31 -0.25
CA ASP A 268 1.02 3.52 1.02
C ASP A 268 -0.48 3.18 0.98
N THR A 269 -1.11 3.19 -0.21
CA THR A 269 -2.53 2.79 -0.36
C THR A 269 -2.76 1.32 0.02
N LEU A 270 -1.72 0.49 0.01
CA LEU A 270 -1.74 -0.90 0.44
C LEU A 270 -1.71 -1.09 1.96
N ALA A 271 -1.45 -0.03 2.74
CA ALA A 271 -1.63 -0.04 4.19
C ALA A 271 -3.06 0.31 4.58
N GLU A 272 -3.67 -0.46 5.48
CA GLU A 272 -5.06 -0.22 5.90
C GLU A 272 -5.13 0.88 6.96
N PRO A 273 -5.89 1.98 6.75
CA PRO A 273 -6.03 3.05 7.73
C PRO A 273 -7.00 2.73 8.88
N ARG A 274 -7.70 1.59 8.84
CA ARG A 274 -8.62 1.13 9.90
C ARG A 274 -7.96 0.00 10.70
N ALA A 275 -8.26 -0.08 11.99
CA ALA A 275 -7.76 -1.17 12.82
C ALA A 275 -8.06 -2.56 12.19
N PRO A 276 -7.12 -3.52 12.27
CA PRO A 276 -5.85 -3.45 13.00
C PRO A 276 -4.65 -2.97 12.14
N TYR A 277 -4.93 -2.16 11.10
CA TYR A 277 -3.94 -1.55 10.23
C TYR A 277 -3.02 -2.50 9.45
N PRO A 278 -3.52 -3.65 8.94
CA PRO A 278 -2.67 -4.58 8.20
C PRO A 278 -2.15 -3.97 6.89
N HIS A 279 -0.95 -4.38 6.50
CA HIS A 279 -0.40 -4.09 5.19
C HIS A 279 -0.69 -5.24 4.22
N ALA A 280 -1.18 -4.95 3.00
CA ALA A 280 -1.61 -6.01 2.07
C ALA A 280 -0.50 -7.00 1.72
N ARG A 281 0.75 -6.53 1.51
CA ARG A 281 1.93 -7.41 1.33
C ARG A 281 2.06 -8.45 2.43
N GLU A 282 2.04 -8.02 3.69
CA GLU A 282 2.24 -8.93 4.83
C GLU A 282 1.13 -9.98 4.91
N VAL A 283 -0.12 -9.56 4.68
CA VAL A 283 -1.27 -10.48 4.63
C VAL A 283 -1.15 -11.44 3.45
N ALA A 284 -0.69 -10.98 2.29
CA ALA A 284 -0.46 -11.81 1.11
C ALA A 284 0.63 -12.87 1.36
N MET A 285 1.75 -12.50 1.99
CA MET A 285 2.85 -13.43 2.28
C MET A 285 2.45 -14.45 3.35
N LEU A 286 1.74 -14.00 4.40
CA LEU A 286 1.16 -14.87 5.42
C LEU A 286 0.19 -15.87 4.78
N ARG A 287 -0.70 -15.40 3.91
CA ARG A 287 -1.66 -16.24 3.18
C ARG A 287 -0.94 -17.27 2.32
N ALA A 288 0.02 -16.85 1.49
CA ALA A 288 0.79 -17.75 0.63
C ALA A 288 1.56 -18.82 1.42
N HIS A 289 2.03 -18.48 2.62
CA HIS A 289 2.63 -19.46 3.53
C HIS A 289 1.59 -20.45 4.06
N GLN A 290 0.45 -19.97 4.59
CA GLN A 290 -0.60 -20.80 5.18
C GLN A 290 -1.22 -21.80 4.20
N VAL A 291 -1.47 -21.37 2.95
CA VAL A 291 -2.06 -22.24 1.91
C VAL A 291 -1.00 -22.94 1.05
N ARG A 292 0.30 -22.72 1.33
CA ARG A 292 1.44 -23.28 0.58
C ARG A 292 1.32 -23.03 -0.94
N CYS A 293 1.03 -21.80 -1.32
CA CYS A 293 0.94 -21.39 -2.72
C CYS A 293 2.12 -20.51 -3.16
N ALA A 294 2.19 -20.24 -4.47
CA ALA A 294 3.19 -19.37 -5.04
C ALA A 294 2.96 -17.90 -4.65
N ALA A 295 4.03 -17.10 -4.70
CA ALA A 295 3.93 -15.66 -4.44
C ALA A 295 4.82 -14.85 -5.40
N LEU A 296 4.34 -13.70 -5.83
CA LEU A 296 5.10 -12.75 -6.65
C LEU A 296 4.93 -11.33 -6.11
N ILE A 297 6.03 -10.64 -5.79
CA ILE A 297 6.02 -9.21 -5.54
C ILE A 297 6.70 -8.53 -6.72
N GLY A 298 5.99 -7.65 -7.41
CA GLY A 298 6.47 -6.96 -8.61
C GLY A 298 6.52 -5.45 -8.42
N GLY A 299 7.53 -4.81 -9.00
CA GLY A 299 7.61 -3.35 -9.07
C GLY A 299 8.77 -2.88 -9.93
N TYR A 300 8.78 -1.59 -10.30
CA TYR A 300 9.96 -0.97 -10.92
C TYR A 300 11.06 -0.72 -9.89
N ALA A 301 10.67 -0.28 -8.69
CA ALA A 301 11.53 -0.19 -7.51
C ALA A 301 11.40 -1.45 -6.63
N ARG A 302 12.22 -1.54 -5.58
CA ARG A 302 12.18 -2.63 -4.60
C ARG A 302 12.18 -2.02 -3.20
N THR A 303 11.29 -2.50 -2.34
CA THR A 303 11.25 -2.11 -0.93
C THR A 303 12.31 -2.86 -0.11
N ALA A 304 12.72 -2.30 1.02
CA ALA A 304 13.55 -3.03 1.99
C ALA A 304 12.86 -4.33 2.47
N GLU A 305 11.52 -4.36 2.53
CA GLU A 305 10.77 -5.57 2.88
C GLU A 305 10.90 -6.67 1.84
N ALA A 306 10.69 -6.35 0.56
CA ALA A 306 10.86 -7.30 -0.53
C ALA A 306 12.31 -7.78 -0.61
N GLN A 307 13.29 -6.88 -0.41
CA GLN A 307 14.70 -7.27 -0.34
C GLN A 307 14.98 -8.21 0.83
N ALA A 308 14.36 -8.02 1.99
CA ALA A 308 14.52 -8.92 3.13
C ALA A 308 14.00 -10.34 2.83
N LEU A 309 12.93 -10.48 2.03
CA LEU A 309 12.43 -11.79 1.59
C LEU A 309 13.42 -12.52 0.69
N VAL A 310 14.11 -11.78 -0.20
CA VAL A 310 15.18 -12.34 -1.05
C VAL A 310 16.41 -12.70 -0.22
N ARG A 311 16.83 -11.83 0.70
CA ARG A 311 18.00 -12.05 1.56
C ARG A 311 17.83 -13.29 2.44
N THR A 312 16.63 -13.48 2.99
CA THR A 312 16.26 -14.65 3.80
C THR A 312 15.96 -15.91 2.99
N LYS A 313 16.07 -15.85 1.65
CA LYS A 313 15.78 -16.95 0.72
C LYS A 313 14.33 -17.45 0.78
N TRP A 314 13.43 -16.66 1.35
CA TRP A 314 12.00 -16.94 1.32
C TRP A 314 11.43 -16.75 -0.10
N ALA A 315 12.00 -15.82 -0.87
CA ALA A 315 11.73 -15.60 -2.29
C ALA A 315 13.05 -15.54 -3.10
N HIS A 316 12.96 -15.76 -4.40
CA HIS A 316 14.08 -15.61 -5.35
C HIS A 316 13.97 -14.34 -6.18
N ASP A 317 15.10 -13.87 -6.71
CA ASP A 317 15.11 -12.78 -7.68
C ASP A 317 14.60 -13.24 -9.05
N LEU A 318 13.66 -12.49 -9.61
CA LEU A 318 13.34 -12.48 -11.04
C LEU A 318 13.76 -11.13 -11.60
N VAL A 319 15.02 -11.05 -12.00
CA VAL A 319 15.66 -9.83 -12.49
C VAL A 319 16.30 -10.06 -13.84
N ALA A 320 16.26 -9.05 -14.69
CA ALA A 320 16.94 -9.08 -15.98
C ALA A 320 18.45 -8.78 -15.83
N THR A 321 19.23 -9.20 -16.81
CA THR A 321 20.67 -8.89 -16.84
C THR A 321 20.90 -7.39 -17.11
N ARG A 322 22.02 -6.83 -16.63
CA ARG A 322 22.34 -5.40 -16.82
C ARG A 322 22.33 -4.96 -18.29
N PRO A 323 22.80 -5.73 -19.28
CA PRO A 323 22.68 -5.37 -20.69
C PRO A 323 21.23 -5.20 -21.15
N VAL A 324 20.32 -6.10 -20.74
CA VAL A 324 18.89 -6.03 -21.07
C VAL A 324 18.23 -4.83 -20.40
N VAL A 325 18.53 -4.58 -19.12
CA VAL A 325 18.03 -3.38 -18.42
C VAL A 325 18.47 -2.10 -19.13
N ARG A 326 19.74 -2.03 -19.56
CA ARG A 326 20.31 -0.85 -20.23
C ARG A 326 19.67 -0.56 -21.60
N THR A 327 19.20 -1.56 -22.34
CA THR A 327 18.51 -1.34 -23.62
C THR A 327 17.07 -0.89 -23.44
N ARG A 328 16.42 -1.28 -22.34
CA ARG A 328 15.02 -0.96 -22.01
C ARG A 328 14.83 0.38 -21.32
N THR A 329 15.87 0.91 -20.69
CA THR A 329 15.77 2.11 -19.84
C THR A 329 15.96 3.42 -20.60
N PRO A 330 15.28 4.51 -20.19
CA PRO A 330 15.59 5.85 -20.70
C PRO A 330 17.02 6.26 -20.32
N ARG A 331 17.54 7.31 -20.95
CA ARG A 331 18.78 7.95 -20.52
C ARG A 331 18.48 8.89 -19.36
N VAL A 332 18.90 8.51 -18.16
CA VAL A 332 18.75 9.35 -16.96
C VAL A 332 19.96 10.30 -16.83
N ILE A 333 19.69 11.57 -16.58
CA ILE A 333 20.67 12.63 -16.36
C ILE A 333 20.29 13.36 -15.08
N ALA A 334 21.22 13.44 -14.13
CA ALA A 334 21.03 14.22 -12.90
C ALA A 334 21.67 15.60 -13.05
N ILE A 335 20.99 16.61 -12.50
CA ILE A 335 21.40 18.01 -12.57
C ILE A 335 21.39 18.57 -11.15
N ASP A 336 22.53 19.12 -10.74
CA ASP A 336 22.72 19.72 -9.42
C ASP A 336 21.88 21.00 -9.26
N ASP A 337 21.28 21.18 -8.08
CA ASP A 337 20.52 22.39 -7.72
C ASP A 337 21.37 23.67 -7.79
N SER A 338 22.69 23.56 -7.61
CA SER A 338 23.61 24.68 -7.71
C SER A 338 23.79 25.21 -9.15
N ALA A 339 23.39 24.45 -10.18
CA ALA A 339 23.44 24.87 -11.58
C ALA A 339 22.56 26.10 -11.86
N PHE A 340 21.53 26.36 -11.04
CA PHE A 340 20.71 27.58 -11.11
C PHE A 340 21.50 28.89 -10.92
N ALA A 341 22.70 28.82 -10.36
CA ALA A 341 23.54 29.99 -10.05
C ALA A 341 24.32 30.52 -11.26
N GLN A 342 24.49 29.75 -12.35
CA GLN A 342 25.38 30.10 -13.47
C GLN A 342 24.67 30.35 -14.81
N GLU A 343 23.35 30.20 -14.89
CA GLU A 343 22.63 30.21 -16.16
C GLU A 343 22.19 31.61 -16.63
N ARG A 344 22.37 31.88 -17.94
CA ARG A 344 22.04 33.15 -18.62
C ARG A 344 20.72 33.10 -19.44
N ASP A 345 20.04 31.96 -19.54
CA ASP A 345 18.82 31.79 -20.36
C ASP A 345 17.58 32.36 -19.64
N ALA A 346 16.86 33.28 -20.30
CA ALA A 346 15.62 33.88 -19.80
C ALA A 346 14.50 32.84 -19.59
N ALA A 347 14.46 31.76 -20.38
CA ALA A 347 13.49 30.68 -20.21
C ALA A 347 13.78 29.83 -18.95
N SER A 348 15.06 29.63 -18.59
CA SER A 348 15.49 28.98 -17.35
C SER A 348 15.02 29.76 -16.12
N HIS A 349 15.16 31.08 -16.14
CA HIS A 349 14.65 31.94 -15.07
C HIS A 349 13.13 31.92 -14.92
N THR A 350 12.40 31.83 -16.04
CA THR A 350 10.92 31.84 -16.06
C THR A 350 10.33 30.52 -15.57
N ALA A 351 10.83 29.39 -16.07
CA ALA A 351 10.37 28.06 -15.71
C ALA A 351 10.98 27.50 -14.42
N ARG A 352 12.06 28.11 -13.92
CA ARG A 352 12.93 27.52 -12.88
C ARG A 352 13.38 26.11 -13.27
N LEU A 353 13.89 25.98 -14.49
CA LEU A 353 14.43 24.73 -15.02
C LEU A 353 15.89 24.93 -15.42
N PRO A 354 16.82 24.03 -15.04
CA PRO A 354 18.17 24.06 -15.57
C PRO A 354 18.15 23.91 -17.10
N THR A 355 19.16 24.46 -17.78
CA THR A 355 19.23 24.50 -19.25
C THR A 355 19.16 23.10 -19.86
N MET A 356 19.84 22.11 -19.26
CA MET A 356 19.77 20.72 -19.72
C MET A 356 18.36 20.11 -19.65
N SER A 357 17.55 20.49 -18.66
CA SER A 357 16.14 20.06 -18.56
C SER A 357 15.29 20.71 -19.64
N LEU A 358 15.53 21.98 -19.94
CA LEU A 358 14.86 22.68 -21.05
C LEU A 358 15.23 22.07 -22.41
N ASP A 359 16.49 21.74 -22.62
CA ASP A 359 16.96 21.15 -23.87
C ASP A 359 16.37 19.76 -24.09
N ALA A 360 16.27 18.93 -23.04
CA ALA A 360 15.59 17.64 -23.11
C ALA A 360 14.11 17.80 -23.51
N ALA A 361 13.41 18.77 -22.91
CA ALA A 361 12.02 19.06 -23.25
C ALA A 361 11.87 19.59 -24.69
N ARG A 362 12.70 20.55 -25.11
CA ARG A 362 12.70 21.10 -26.48
C ARG A 362 12.99 20.02 -27.52
N ALA A 363 13.94 19.13 -27.26
CA ALA A 363 14.27 18.02 -28.16
C ALA A 363 13.10 17.04 -28.32
N ALA A 364 12.43 16.69 -27.22
CA ALA A 364 11.26 15.83 -27.26
C ALA A 364 10.08 16.48 -28.02
N LEU A 365 9.78 17.75 -27.74
CA LEU A 365 8.72 18.49 -28.44
C LEU A 365 9.01 18.66 -29.93
N LYS A 366 10.27 18.91 -30.30
CA LYS A 366 10.72 18.97 -31.71
C LYS A 366 10.58 17.63 -32.43
N ALA A 367 10.70 16.52 -31.70
CA ALA A 367 10.45 15.17 -32.19
C ALA A 367 8.96 14.78 -32.12
N GLU A 368 8.06 15.75 -31.95
CA GLU A 368 6.59 15.60 -31.88
C GLU A 368 6.11 14.70 -30.74
N ARG A 369 6.87 14.64 -29.63
CA ARG A 369 6.55 13.78 -28.49
C ARG A 369 6.16 14.56 -27.25
N PRO A 370 5.30 14.00 -26.39
CA PRO A 370 4.94 14.64 -25.13
C PRO A 370 6.12 14.63 -24.14
N VAL A 371 6.10 15.60 -23.23
CA VAL A 371 7.05 15.73 -22.13
C VAL A 371 6.32 15.67 -20.80
N LEU A 372 6.74 14.77 -19.92
CA LEU A 372 6.24 14.68 -18.55
C LEU A 372 7.03 15.64 -17.66
N VAL A 373 6.34 16.38 -16.79
CA VAL A 373 6.95 17.19 -15.74
C VAL A 373 6.33 16.78 -14.41
N GLN A 374 7.08 16.03 -13.62
CA GLN A 374 6.65 15.59 -12.30
C GLN A 374 7.02 16.64 -11.26
N VAL A 375 6.04 17.05 -10.45
CA VAL A 375 6.19 18.05 -9.38
C VAL A 375 5.59 17.55 -8.06
N PRO A 376 6.13 17.92 -6.89
CA PRO A 376 5.62 17.44 -5.60
C PRO A 376 4.12 17.71 -5.39
N ARG A 377 3.43 16.82 -4.64
CA ARG A 377 2.01 17.05 -4.28
C ARG A 377 1.86 18.29 -3.40
N ARG A 378 0.68 18.91 -3.41
CA ARG A 378 0.33 19.93 -2.41
C ARG A 378 0.45 19.32 -1.01
N GLY A 379 1.21 19.96 -0.13
CA GLY A 379 1.46 19.48 1.23
C GLY A 379 2.83 18.81 1.43
N TYR A 380 3.56 18.47 0.37
CA TYR A 380 5.02 18.27 0.52
C TYR A 380 5.61 19.59 1.00
N VAL A 381 6.31 19.49 2.14
CA VAL A 381 6.86 20.55 3.00
C VAL A 381 6.76 21.97 2.42
N PRO A 382 6.07 22.93 3.08
CA PRO A 382 6.15 24.33 2.67
C PRO A 382 7.62 24.75 2.68
N ALA A 383 8.14 25.01 1.48
CA ALA A 383 9.51 25.46 1.31
C ALA A 383 9.54 26.94 1.63
N LEU A 384 10.41 27.38 2.53
CA LEU A 384 10.66 28.80 2.66
C LEU A 384 11.50 29.24 1.46
N ALA A 385 11.11 30.30 0.75
CA ALA A 385 11.92 30.88 -0.33
C ALA A 385 12.04 32.39 -0.18
N CYS A 386 13.04 32.96 -0.84
CA CYS A 386 13.22 34.39 -0.94
C CYS A 386 12.01 35.07 -1.63
N GLY A 387 11.49 36.14 -1.03
CA GLY A 387 10.43 36.96 -1.59
C GLY A 387 10.84 37.69 -2.87
N LYS A 388 12.14 38.03 -3.01
CA LYS A 388 12.69 38.77 -4.17
C LYS A 388 13.11 37.86 -5.32
N CYS A 389 14.12 37.01 -5.11
CA CYS A 389 14.68 36.18 -6.20
C CYS A 389 14.09 34.76 -6.27
N ARG A 390 13.18 34.40 -5.35
CA ARG A 390 12.50 33.11 -5.30
C ARG A 390 13.39 31.87 -5.07
N SER A 391 14.67 32.05 -4.76
CA SER A 391 15.57 30.98 -4.33
C SER A 391 15.11 30.36 -3.01
N ILE A 392 15.12 29.03 -2.91
CA ILE A 392 14.73 28.28 -1.72
C ILE A 392 15.72 28.55 -0.58
N ALA A 393 15.21 28.82 0.61
CA ALA A 393 16.00 29.04 1.81
C ALA A 393 16.39 27.70 2.46
N ARG A 394 17.68 27.53 2.73
CA ARG A 394 18.27 26.35 3.38
C ARG A 394 19.04 26.75 4.62
N CYS A 395 19.15 25.83 5.57
CA CYS A 395 19.92 26.00 6.80
C CYS A 395 21.40 26.16 6.46
N ARG A 396 22.04 27.20 7.00
CA ARG A 396 23.48 27.42 6.79
C ARG A 396 24.39 26.40 7.48
N HIS A 397 23.83 25.61 8.39
CA HIS A 397 24.58 24.62 9.18
C HIS A 397 24.53 23.21 8.57
N CYS A 398 23.34 22.73 8.21
CA CYS A 398 23.15 21.37 7.69
C CYS A 398 22.52 21.32 6.29
N THR A 399 22.31 22.48 5.65
CA THR A 399 21.63 22.60 4.34
C THR A 399 20.16 22.14 4.35
N GLY A 400 19.62 21.81 5.52
CA GLY A 400 18.25 21.34 5.69
C GLY A 400 17.17 22.39 5.40
N PRO A 401 15.93 21.97 5.13
CA PRO A 401 14.83 22.85 4.80
C PRO A 401 14.46 23.74 5.97
N MET A 402 14.20 25.01 5.66
CA MET A 402 13.76 26.01 6.63
C MET A 402 12.23 26.09 6.64
N SER A 403 11.64 26.21 7.82
CA SER A 403 10.21 26.49 8.01
C SER A 403 10.02 27.72 8.89
N LEU A 404 8.89 28.41 8.74
CA LEU A 404 8.47 29.41 9.73
C LEU A 404 7.68 28.70 10.83
N PRO A 405 8.03 28.86 12.11
CA PRO A 405 7.18 28.43 13.22
C PRO A 405 5.82 29.15 13.19
N GLU A 406 4.77 28.51 13.70
CA GLU A 406 3.43 29.13 13.82
C GLU A 406 3.42 30.17 14.95
N ARG A 407 3.17 31.44 14.57
CA ARG A 407 2.98 32.66 15.38
C ARG A 407 4.04 32.97 16.47
N ASP A 408 4.38 34.26 16.58
CA ASP A 408 5.23 34.90 17.61
C ASP A 408 6.71 34.51 17.74
N HIS A 409 7.27 33.64 16.89
CA HIS A 409 8.72 33.39 16.85
C HIS A 409 9.41 34.20 15.74
N ALA A 410 10.40 35.01 16.13
CA ALA A 410 11.27 35.72 15.20
C ALA A 410 12.34 34.78 14.64
N GLY A 411 12.14 34.30 13.41
CA GLY A 411 13.15 33.52 12.68
C GLY A 411 12.61 32.28 11.99
N ALA A 412 13.40 31.76 11.06
CA ALA A 412 13.11 30.48 10.42
C ALA A 412 13.80 29.35 11.22
N VAL A 413 13.16 28.19 11.34
CA VAL A 413 13.73 27.01 12.02
C VAL A 413 14.14 26.00 10.97
N CYS A 414 15.35 25.46 11.09
CA CYS A 414 15.74 24.30 10.32
C CYS A 414 14.97 23.08 10.81
N ARG A 415 14.24 22.42 9.91
CA ARG A 415 13.46 21.24 10.27
C ARG A 415 14.31 20.03 10.62
N TRP A 416 15.53 19.93 10.08
CA TRP A 416 16.40 18.77 10.31
C TRP A 416 17.15 18.86 11.63
N CYS A 417 17.84 19.97 11.89
CA CYS A 417 18.67 20.12 13.08
C CYS A 417 18.04 20.97 14.19
N GLY A 418 16.81 21.46 13.99
CA GLY A 418 16.09 22.31 14.96
C GLY A 418 16.67 23.71 15.13
N ARG A 419 17.77 24.05 14.44
CA ARG A 419 18.45 25.34 14.60
C ARG A 419 17.60 26.49 14.10
N THR A 420 17.38 27.49 14.94
CA THR A 420 16.77 28.77 14.60
C THR A 420 17.75 29.68 13.85
N ASP A 421 17.28 30.30 12.78
CA ASP A 421 17.93 31.38 12.03
C ASP A 421 17.05 32.64 12.14
N PRO A 422 17.35 33.53 13.13
CA PRO A 422 16.54 34.72 13.39
C PRO A 422 16.64 35.78 12.29
N ALA A 423 17.67 35.72 11.44
CA ALA A 423 17.94 36.71 10.39
C ALA A 423 18.25 36.03 9.06
N LEU A 424 17.38 35.10 8.65
CA LEU A 424 17.53 34.33 7.43
C LEU A 424 17.64 35.27 6.22
N ARG A 425 18.86 35.39 5.67
CA ARG A 425 19.10 36.10 4.39
C ARG A 425 19.30 35.12 3.27
N CYS A 426 18.66 35.40 2.14
CA CYS A 426 18.84 34.68 0.90
C CYS A 426 20.31 34.68 0.48
N VAL A 427 20.89 33.49 0.32
CA VAL A 427 22.28 33.31 -0.13
C VAL A 427 22.52 33.82 -1.56
N ARG A 428 21.45 33.98 -2.37
CA ARG A 428 21.56 34.43 -3.77
C ARG A 428 21.50 35.94 -3.94
N CYS A 429 20.60 36.63 -3.24
CA CYS A 429 20.37 38.07 -3.45
C CYS A 429 20.44 38.92 -2.18
N GLY A 430 20.77 38.33 -1.03
CA GLY A 430 20.91 39.02 0.25
C GLY A 430 19.61 39.49 0.90
N SER A 431 18.46 39.32 0.24
CA SER A 431 17.15 39.70 0.76
C SER A 431 16.76 38.86 1.99
N ASP A 432 16.22 39.52 2.99
CA ASP A 432 15.60 38.99 4.21
C ASP A 432 14.12 38.68 4.05
N ALA A 433 13.48 39.21 3.00
CA ALA A 433 12.11 38.85 2.64
C ALA A 433 12.04 37.35 2.34
N VAL A 434 11.28 36.63 3.15
CA VAL A 434 10.98 35.22 2.98
C VAL A 434 9.47 35.01 2.84
N ARG A 435 9.08 34.03 2.04
CA ARG A 435 7.69 33.63 1.88
C ARG A 435 7.60 32.11 1.93
N ALA A 436 6.56 31.61 2.58
CA ALA A 436 6.19 30.21 2.40
C ALA A 436 5.79 29.99 0.94
N VAL A 437 6.45 29.06 0.27
CA VAL A 437 6.10 28.64 -1.08
C VAL A 437 5.55 27.24 -0.98
N VAL A 438 4.29 27.10 -1.40
CA VAL A 438 3.79 25.82 -1.86
C VAL A 438 4.14 25.76 -3.34
N VAL A 439 5.12 24.93 -3.71
CA VAL A 439 5.30 24.55 -5.11
C VAL A 439 4.10 23.67 -5.46
N GLY A 440 3.33 24.08 -6.46
CA GLY A 440 2.12 23.35 -6.85
C GLY A 440 2.01 23.26 -8.35
N ALA A 441 1.52 22.11 -8.83
CA ALA A 441 1.40 21.78 -10.25
C ALA A 441 0.78 22.90 -11.10
N ARG A 442 -0.26 23.57 -10.61
CA ARG A 442 -0.92 24.68 -11.31
C ARG A 442 0.03 25.86 -11.59
N ARG A 443 0.89 26.21 -10.64
CA ARG A 443 1.86 27.30 -10.80
C ARG A 443 3.00 26.90 -11.74
N THR A 444 3.49 25.67 -11.61
CA THR A 444 4.52 25.15 -12.54
C THR A 444 3.96 25.12 -13.96
N ALA A 445 2.70 24.71 -14.15
CA ALA A 445 2.03 24.75 -15.45
C ALA A 445 1.95 26.17 -16.03
N GLU A 446 1.59 27.18 -15.23
CA GLU A 446 1.59 28.59 -15.68
C GLU A 446 2.99 29.08 -16.10
N GLU A 447 4.03 28.70 -15.36
CA GLU A 447 5.41 29.10 -15.64
C GLU A 447 5.97 28.38 -16.88
N LEU A 448 5.63 27.10 -17.06
CA LEU A 448 5.97 26.33 -18.25
C LEU A 448 5.25 26.84 -19.50
N GLY A 449 3.97 27.21 -19.39
CA GLY A 449 3.24 27.80 -20.51
C GLY A 449 3.87 29.10 -21.02
N ARG A 450 4.50 29.89 -20.13
CA ARG A 450 5.28 31.08 -20.53
C ARG A 450 6.63 30.72 -21.15
N ALA A 451 7.28 29.66 -20.67
CA ALA A 451 8.60 29.23 -21.16
C ALA A 451 8.55 28.47 -22.49
N PHE A 452 7.40 27.87 -22.83
CA PHE A 452 7.16 27.14 -24.07
C PHE A 452 5.92 27.70 -24.82
N PRO A 453 6.02 28.90 -25.43
CA PRO A 453 4.92 29.48 -26.18
C PRO A 453 4.43 28.55 -27.30
N GLY A 454 3.12 28.39 -27.44
CA GLY A 454 2.51 27.55 -28.47
C GLY A 454 2.44 26.05 -28.16
N THR A 455 2.92 25.61 -26.99
CA THR A 455 2.80 24.21 -26.56
C THR A 455 1.62 24.03 -25.61
N THR A 456 0.77 23.02 -25.85
CA THR A 456 -0.34 22.67 -24.96
C THR A 456 0.19 22.21 -23.60
N VAL A 457 -0.35 22.77 -22.51
CA VAL A 457 -0.02 22.37 -21.14
C VAL A 457 -1.21 21.63 -20.53
N ILE A 458 -0.99 20.37 -20.18
CA ILE A 458 -1.95 19.47 -19.55
C ILE A 458 -1.56 19.34 -18.07
N THR A 459 -2.52 19.45 -17.15
CA THR A 459 -2.25 19.27 -15.71
C THR A 459 -3.02 18.05 -15.19
N SER A 460 -2.33 17.15 -14.48
CA SER A 460 -2.93 15.96 -13.86
C SER A 460 -2.56 15.88 -12.38
N GLY A 461 -3.55 15.93 -11.49
CA GLY A 461 -3.34 15.85 -10.05
C GLY A 461 -4.43 16.53 -9.23
N GLY A 462 -4.57 16.12 -7.96
CA GLY A 462 -5.67 16.57 -7.12
C GLY A 462 -7.00 15.99 -7.58
N ASP A 463 -8.00 16.84 -7.82
CA ASP A 463 -9.38 16.43 -8.14
C ASP A 463 -9.58 15.99 -9.59
N ALA A 464 -8.60 16.23 -10.47
CA ALA A 464 -8.65 15.86 -11.88
C ALA A 464 -7.38 15.07 -12.27
N VAL A 465 -7.52 13.75 -12.34
CA VAL A 465 -6.47 12.84 -12.81
C VAL A 465 -6.81 12.41 -14.23
N ILE A 466 -5.86 12.59 -15.15
CA ILE A 466 -5.98 12.19 -16.54
C ILE A 466 -5.39 10.79 -16.68
N GLY A 467 -6.10 9.89 -17.36
CA GLY A 467 -5.67 8.50 -17.55
C GLY A 467 -4.63 8.33 -18.66
N THR A 468 -4.91 8.91 -19.83
CA THR A 468 -4.05 8.81 -21.01
C THR A 468 -3.86 10.14 -21.72
N VAL A 469 -2.76 10.27 -22.46
CA VAL A 469 -2.51 11.41 -23.36
C VAL A 469 -2.09 10.90 -24.75
N PRO A 470 -2.42 11.63 -25.83
CA PRO A 470 -1.97 11.28 -27.18
C PRO A 470 -0.44 11.32 -27.30
N ASP A 471 0.10 10.56 -28.26
CA ASP A 471 1.50 10.66 -28.69
C ASP A 471 1.71 11.90 -29.57
N ALA A 472 1.58 13.09 -28.96
CA ALA A 472 1.65 14.39 -29.61
C ALA A 472 2.41 15.41 -28.73
N PRO A 473 2.96 16.49 -29.30
CA PRO A 473 3.73 17.47 -28.55
C PRO A 473 2.85 18.21 -27.53
N ALA A 474 3.09 17.94 -26.24
CA ALA A 474 2.44 18.60 -25.11
C ALA A 474 3.33 18.54 -23.87
N LEU A 475 3.16 19.51 -22.96
CA LEU A 475 3.74 19.50 -21.62
C LEU A 475 2.71 18.96 -20.64
N VAL A 476 3.00 17.82 -20.03
CA VAL A 476 2.13 17.18 -19.04
C VAL A 476 2.69 17.41 -17.65
N VAL A 477 2.07 18.28 -16.86
CA VAL A 477 2.45 18.56 -15.48
C VAL A 477 1.66 17.66 -14.54
N ALA A 478 2.33 16.71 -13.90
CA ALA A 478 1.70 15.73 -13.04
C ALA A 478 2.29 15.72 -11.63
N THR A 479 1.45 15.41 -10.63
CA THR A 479 1.96 15.06 -9.30
C THR A 479 2.25 13.57 -9.19
N PRO A 480 3.24 13.13 -8.39
CA PRO A 480 3.55 11.72 -8.18
C PRO A 480 2.33 10.81 -8.01
N GLY A 481 2.18 9.83 -8.89
CA GLY A 481 1.08 8.86 -8.94
C GLY A 481 -0.09 9.26 -9.86
N ALA A 482 -0.14 10.51 -10.34
CA ALA A 482 -1.17 11.02 -11.25
C ALA A 482 -0.67 11.20 -12.69
N GLU A 483 0.47 10.59 -13.04
CA GLU A 483 1.01 10.62 -14.40
C GLU A 483 0.08 9.86 -15.36
N PRO A 484 -0.40 10.49 -16.46
CA PRO A 484 -1.12 9.76 -17.49
C PRO A 484 -0.15 8.89 -18.29
N VAL A 485 -0.68 7.83 -18.91
CA VAL A 485 0.07 7.01 -19.87
C VAL A 485 0.03 7.68 -21.24
N ALA A 486 1.18 7.90 -21.87
CA ALA A 486 1.26 8.34 -23.27
C ALA A 486 1.24 7.12 -24.21
N GLU A 487 0.41 7.11 -25.25
CA GLU A 487 0.23 5.94 -26.14
C GLU A 487 1.53 5.42 -26.76
N GLY A 488 2.49 6.31 -27.08
CA GLY A 488 3.83 5.95 -27.55
C GLY A 488 4.94 6.08 -26.50
N GLY A 489 4.60 6.48 -25.28
CA GLY A 489 5.57 6.85 -24.24
C GLY A 489 6.14 8.26 -24.42
N TYR A 490 6.54 8.87 -23.30
CA TYR A 490 7.09 10.23 -23.28
C TYR A 490 8.45 10.30 -23.98
N GLY A 491 8.70 11.40 -24.70
CA GLY A 491 10.03 11.70 -25.24
C GLY A 491 11.00 12.16 -24.16
N ALA A 492 10.50 12.88 -23.15
CA ALA A 492 11.28 13.23 -21.98
C ALA A 492 10.43 13.28 -20.70
N ALA A 493 11.06 13.06 -19.55
CA ALA A 493 10.49 13.39 -18.24
C ALA A 493 11.42 14.31 -17.44
N LEU A 494 10.85 15.35 -16.84
CA LEU A 494 11.52 16.27 -15.94
C LEU A 494 11.03 15.99 -14.51
N LEU A 495 11.91 15.44 -13.68
CA LEU A 495 11.64 15.16 -12.27
C LEU A 495 12.15 16.32 -11.43
N LEU A 496 11.23 17.21 -11.04
CA LEU A 496 11.57 18.45 -10.37
C LEU A 496 11.51 18.31 -8.85
N ASP A 497 12.24 19.19 -8.16
CA ASP A 497 12.25 19.32 -6.70
C ASP A 497 12.56 17.99 -5.98
N GLY A 498 13.59 17.26 -6.43
CA GLY A 498 13.95 15.97 -5.83
C GLY A 498 14.23 16.06 -4.31
N TRP A 499 14.73 17.22 -3.86
CA TRP A 499 14.93 17.55 -2.45
C TRP A 499 13.63 17.48 -1.62
N ALA A 500 12.46 17.74 -2.20
CA ALA A 500 11.18 17.73 -1.49
C ALA A 500 10.71 16.31 -1.15
N LEU A 501 11.05 15.34 -2.01
CA LEU A 501 10.79 13.92 -1.76
C LEU A 501 11.84 13.33 -0.81
N LEU A 502 13.13 13.57 -1.09
CA LEU A 502 14.25 13.05 -0.31
C LEU A 502 14.37 13.66 1.08
N GLY A 503 13.99 14.94 1.24
CA GLY A 503 14.14 15.68 2.50
C GLY A 503 13.04 15.43 3.53
N ARG A 504 12.11 14.50 3.26
CA ARG A 504 11.10 14.05 4.22
C ARG A 504 11.78 13.42 5.43
N GLN A 505 11.27 13.75 6.62
CA GLN A 505 11.68 13.14 7.88
C GLN A 505 10.94 11.81 8.06
N ASP A 506 11.20 10.89 7.14
CA ASP A 506 10.50 9.62 7.04
C ASP A 506 11.54 8.55 6.72
N LEU A 507 11.45 7.40 7.40
CA LEU A 507 12.34 6.26 7.17
C LEU A 507 12.33 5.81 5.70
N ARG A 508 11.18 5.92 5.03
CA ARG A 508 10.98 5.51 3.64
C ARG A 508 11.21 6.64 2.64
N ALA A 509 11.69 7.82 3.05
CA ALA A 509 11.81 8.98 2.15
C ALA A 509 12.61 8.67 0.87
N ALA A 510 13.77 8.01 1.01
CA ALA A 510 14.62 7.63 -0.12
C ALA A 510 13.99 6.53 -0.99
N GLU A 511 13.40 5.51 -0.35
CA GLU A 511 12.68 4.41 -1.01
C GLU A 511 11.48 4.91 -1.82
N ASP A 512 10.63 5.74 -1.21
CA ASP A 512 9.46 6.38 -1.84
C ASP A 512 9.86 7.28 -3.01
N ALA A 513 10.94 8.05 -2.84
CA ALA A 513 11.45 8.92 -3.90
C ALA A 513 11.87 8.10 -5.12
N LEU A 514 12.68 7.06 -4.92
CA LEU A 514 13.10 6.18 -6.01
C LEU A 514 11.89 5.51 -6.67
N ARG A 515 10.94 4.97 -5.89
CA ARG A 515 9.71 4.34 -6.39
C ARG A 515 8.95 5.26 -7.33
N ARG A 516 8.67 6.49 -6.89
CA ARG A 516 7.93 7.50 -7.67
C ARG A 516 8.69 7.95 -8.92
N TRP A 517 10.01 8.06 -8.84
CA TRP A 517 10.85 8.42 -9.98
C TRP A 517 10.95 7.30 -11.01
N MET A 518 11.13 6.05 -10.58
CA MET A 518 11.19 4.90 -11.49
C MET A 518 9.84 4.66 -12.17
N ALA A 519 8.72 4.81 -11.44
CA ALA A 519 7.38 4.72 -12.02
C ALA A 519 7.16 5.76 -13.13
N ALA A 520 7.53 7.03 -12.89
CA ALA A 520 7.45 8.08 -13.91
C ALA A 520 8.44 7.86 -15.07
N ALA A 521 9.67 7.44 -14.76
CA ALA A 521 10.69 7.15 -15.76
C ALA A 521 10.33 5.96 -16.64
N ALA A 522 9.57 4.98 -16.15
CA ALA A 522 9.09 3.84 -16.92
C ALA A 522 8.07 4.22 -18.01
N LEU A 523 7.44 5.41 -17.91
CA LEU A 523 6.56 5.97 -18.94
C LEU A 523 7.35 6.64 -20.08
N VAL A 524 8.66 6.84 -19.90
CA VAL A 524 9.53 7.45 -20.91
C VAL A 524 10.04 6.36 -21.84
N ARG A 525 10.13 6.68 -23.14
CA ARG A 525 10.72 5.79 -24.15
C ARG A 525 12.13 5.38 -23.73
N HIS A 526 12.59 4.22 -24.21
CA HIS A 526 13.95 3.80 -23.95
C HIS A 526 14.97 4.70 -24.65
N ARG A 527 16.22 4.69 -24.18
CA ARG A 527 17.29 5.57 -24.70
C ARG A 527 17.57 5.39 -26.19
N GLY A 528 17.39 4.17 -26.72
CA GLY A 528 17.55 3.86 -28.15
C GLY A 528 16.58 4.64 -29.04
N ASP A 529 15.39 4.94 -28.51
CA ASP A 529 14.38 5.75 -29.18
C ASP A 529 14.52 7.23 -28.84
N GLY A 530 15.57 7.65 -28.13
CA GLY A 530 15.81 9.04 -27.75
C GLY A 530 15.11 9.49 -26.45
N GLY A 531 14.61 8.55 -25.63
CA GLY A 531 13.97 8.90 -24.36
C GLY A 531 14.96 9.36 -23.28
N VAL A 532 14.65 10.49 -22.64
CA VAL A 532 15.51 11.14 -21.64
C VAL A 532 14.75 11.45 -20.35
N VAL A 533 15.34 11.16 -19.21
CA VAL A 533 14.85 11.57 -17.89
C VAL A 533 15.85 12.56 -17.30
N ALA A 534 15.42 13.78 -17.03
CA ALA A 534 16.22 14.79 -16.33
C ALA A 534 15.71 14.93 -14.90
N ILE A 535 16.55 14.63 -13.91
CA ILE A 535 16.23 14.80 -12.49
C ILE A 535 17.01 15.97 -11.90
N VAL A 536 16.29 16.87 -11.23
CA VAL A 536 16.88 18.02 -10.52
C VAL A 536 17.14 17.59 -9.07
N ALA A 537 18.34 17.04 -8.84
CA ALA A 537 18.83 16.55 -7.56
C ALA A 537 20.36 16.36 -7.63
N GLU A 538 21.03 16.45 -6.47
CA GLU A 538 22.48 16.24 -6.39
C GLU A 538 22.87 14.82 -6.84
N THR A 539 23.84 14.74 -7.75
CA THR A 539 24.23 13.48 -8.40
C THR A 539 24.93 12.51 -7.43
N SER A 540 25.53 13.00 -6.35
CA SER A 540 26.23 12.20 -5.34
C SER A 540 25.29 11.34 -4.49
N ILE A 541 23.99 11.69 -4.44
CA ILE A 541 23.01 11.02 -3.58
C ILE A 541 22.80 9.56 -4.06
N PRO A 542 22.89 8.56 -3.17
CA PRO A 542 22.75 7.14 -3.52
C PRO A 542 21.45 6.82 -4.28
N THR A 543 20.33 7.39 -3.85
CA THR A 543 19.02 7.24 -4.52
C THR A 543 19.02 7.76 -5.95
N VAL A 544 19.72 8.87 -6.22
CA VAL A 544 19.86 9.43 -7.57
C VAL A 544 20.75 8.52 -8.42
N GLN A 545 21.84 8.00 -7.85
CA GLN A 545 22.70 7.01 -8.52
C GLN A 545 21.95 5.73 -8.88
N ALA A 546 21.06 5.25 -8.00
CA ALA A 546 20.23 4.09 -8.25
C ALA A 546 19.29 4.32 -9.45
N LEU A 547 18.66 5.50 -9.55
CA LEU A 547 17.85 5.87 -10.71
C LEU A 547 18.70 5.93 -11.99
N ILE A 548 19.89 6.55 -11.94
CA ILE A 548 20.79 6.67 -13.10
C ILE A 548 21.19 5.30 -13.65
N ARG A 549 21.49 4.36 -12.76
CA ARG A 549 21.94 3.01 -13.10
C ARG A 549 20.79 2.03 -13.36
N TRP A 550 19.56 2.45 -13.06
CA TRP A 550 18.38 1.58 -12.96
C TRP A 550 18.66 0.35 -12.09
N ASP A 551 19.10 0.60 -10.86
CA ASP A 551 19.53 -0.45 -9.93
C ASP A 551 18.72 -0.42 -8.61
N PRO A 552 17.43 -0.81 -8.67
CA PRO A 552 16.56 -0.82 -7.50
C PRO A 552 16.97 -1.91 -6.49
N VAL A 553 17.65 -2.96 -6.94
CA VAL A 553 18.08 -4.07 -6.08
C VAL A 553 19.19 -3.61 -5.13
N ALA A 554 20.26 -3.00 -5.67
CA ALA A 554 21.35 -2.49 -4.85
C ALA A 554 20.89 -1.36 -3.91
N HIS A 555 19.95 -0.53 -4.36
CA HIS A 555 19.33 0.50 -3.51
C HIS A 555 18.58 -0.12 -2.33
N ALA A 556 17.72 -1.11 -2.57
CA ALA A 556 16.97 -1.78 -1.52
C ALA A 556 17.87 -2.58 -0.56
N GLU A 557 18.97 -3.15 -1.05
CA GLU A 557 19.98 -3.80 -0.22
C GLU A 557 20.66 -2.81 0.72
N THR A 558 21.10 -1.65 0.19
CA THR A 558 21.70 -0.57 0.99
C THR A 558 20.73 -0.02 2.03
N GLU A 559 19.47 0.21 1.66
CA GLU A 559 18.41 0.62 2.59
C GLU A 559 18.22 -0.41 3.70
N LEU A 560 18.15 -1.69 3.34
CA LEU A 560 17.95 -2.75 4.31
C LEU A 560 19.15 -2.90 5.27
N ASP A 561 20.37 -2.75 4.78
CA ASP A 561 21.59 -2.80 5.60
C ASP A 561 21.65 -1.63 6.58
N ALA A 562 21.40 -0.40 6.09
CA ALA A 562 21.34 0.79 6.93
C ALA A 562 20.27 0.65 8.03
N ARG A 563 19.08 0.14 7.70
CA ARG A 563 18.01 -0.10 8.69
C ARG A 563 18.36 -1.22 9.66
N THR A 564 19.11 -2.23 9.22
CA THR A 564 19.58 -3.32 10.08
C THR A 564 20.57 -2.79 11.12
N GLU A 565 21.50 -1.92 10.72
CA GLU A 565 22.52 -1.34 11.60
C GLU A 565 21.92 -0.56 12.79
N VAL A 566 20.85 0.20 12.55
CA VAL A 566 20.19 1.01 13.59
C VAL A 566 18.96 0.34 14.23
N GLY A 567 18.63 -0.89 13.84
CA GLY A 567 17.50 -1.65 14.37
C GLY A 567 16.15 -1.02 14.04
N LEU A 568 15.90 -0.78 12.74
CA LEU A 568 14.65 -0.25 12.19
C LEU A 568 13.96 -1.27 11.26
N PRO A 569 12.63 -1.15 11.05
CA PRO A 569 11.90 -2.06 10.16
C PRO A 569 12.47 -2.05 8.73
N PRO A 570 12.63 -3.21 8.07
CA PRO A 570 12.09 -4.52 8.45
C PRO A 570 13.09 -5.47 9.13
N ALA A 571 14.20 -4.96 9.66
CA ALA A 571 15.15 -5.77 10.43
C ALA A 571 14.59 -6.17 11.81
N VAL A 572 13.68 -5.36 12.34
CA VAL A 572 12.94 -5.57 13.59
C VAL A 572 11.44 -5.45 13.35
N HIS A 573 10.65 -5.96 14.30
CA HIS A 573 9.24 -5.61 14.39
C HIS A 573 9.07 -4.40 15.31
N MET A 574 8.14 -3.51 14.98
CA MET A 574 7.89 -2.30 15.76
C MET A 574 6.40 -2.07 15.98
N ALA A 575 6.00 -1.75 17.21
CA ALA A 575 4.65 -1.31 17.52
C ALA A 575 4.66 0.18 17.87
N ALA A 576 3.78 0.96 17.26
CA ALA A 576 3.43 2.29 17.72
C ALA A 576 2.20 2.23 18.63
N VAL A 577 2.31 2.86 19.79
CA VAL A 577 1.26 2.96 20.82
C VAL A 577 0.96 4.44 21.02
N ASP A 578 -0.15 4.90 20.46
CA ASP A 578 -0.53 6.32 20.44
C ASP A 578 -1.75 6.56 21.35
N GLY A 579 -1.64 7.50 22.28
CA GLY A 579 -2.74 7.83 23.20
C GLY A 579 -2.34 8.87 24.26
N PRO A 580 -3.25 9.16 25.21
CA PRO A 580 -2.92 9.97 26.39
C PRO A 580 -1.78 9.32 27.20
N PRO A 581 -0.86 10.10 27.81
CA PRO A 581 0.30 9.56 28.53
C PRO A 581 -0.03 8.49 29.58
N ALA A 582 -1.10 8.69 30.36
CA ALA A 582 -1.52 7.73 31.38
C ALA A 582 -2.02 6.41 30.78
N ALA A 583 -2.75 6.48 29.66
CA ALA A 583 -3.31 5.32 29.00
C ALA A 583 -2.24 4.50 28.26
N THR A 584 -1.26 5.16 27.63
CA THR A 584 -0.15 4.47 26.97
C THR A 584 0.76 3.78 27.99
N ALA A 585 1.07 4.44 29.12
CA ALA A 585 1.82 3.83 30.21
C ALA A 585 1.08 2.60 30.78
N ALA A 586 -0.21 2.73 31.10
CA ALA A 586 -1.03 1.64 31.62
C ALA A 586 -1.08 0.42 30.67
N LEU A 587 -1.12 0.66 29.34
CA LEU A 587 -1.08 -0.42 28.36
C LEU A 587 0.26 -1.16 28.40
N LEU A 588 1.37 -0.44 28.40
CA LEU A 588 2.72 -1.02 28.40
C LEU A 588 3.01 -1.79 29.69
N ASP A 589 2.61 -1.26 30.84
CA ASP A 589 2.74 -1.94 32.14
C ASP A 589 1.93 -3.24 32.19
N THR A 590 0.77 -3.27 31.50
CA THR A 590 -0.09 -4.45 31.44
C THR A 590 0.40 -5.50 30.44
N ALA A 591 1.10 -5.10 29.37
CA ALA A 591 1.34 -5.92 28.19
C ALA A 591 2.20 -7.17 28.44
N ARG A 592 3.05 -7.17 29.49
CA ARG A 592 4.10 -8.18 29.70
C ARG A 592 4.87 -8.42 28.40
N LEU A 593 5.62 -7.39 28.01
CA LEU A 593 6.41 -7.40 26.77
C LEU A 593 7.48 -8.50 26.81
N PRO A 594 7.95 -8.99 25.64
CA PRO A 594 9.11 -9.87 25.56
C PRO A 594 10.35 -9.28 26.26
N ASP A 595 11.22 -10.13 26.81
CA ASP A 595 12.39 -9.71 27.58
C ASP A 595 13.40 -8.87 26.76
N ASP A 596 13.43 -9.07 25.44
CA ASP A 596 14.26 -8.36 24.47
C ASP A 596 13.57 -7.11 23.88
N ALA A 597 12.37 -6.77 24.34
CA ALA A 597 11.63 -5.60 23.88
C ALA A 597 12.25 -4.30 24.37
N GLN A 598 12.45 -3.36 23.44
CA GLN A 598 12.95 -2.03 23.74
C GLN A 598 11.83 -1.01 23.56
N VAL A 599 11.56 -0.24 24.62
CA VAL A 599 10.56 0.83 24.63
C VAL A 599 11.26 2.17 24.38
N LEU A 600 10.78 2.93 23.40
CA LEU A 600 11.31 4.24 22.99
C LEU A 600 10.21 5.30 23.11
N GLY A 601 10.57 6.53 23.48
CA GLY A 601 9.64 7.62 23.74
C GLY A 601 9.57 8.00 25.23
N PRO A 602 8.59 8.81 25.66
CA PRO A 602 7.47 9.33 24.87
C PRO A 602 7.90 10.46 23.92
N VAL A 603 7.28 10.51 22.74
CA VAL A 603 7.40 11.65 21.81
C VAL A 603 6.00 12.18 21.48
N GLU A 604 5.89 13.47 21.15
CA GLU A 604 4.63 14.02 20.68
C GLU A 604 4.22 13.35 19.37
N LEU A 605 2.90 13.22 19.16
CA LEU A 605 2.41 12.69 17.89
C LEU A 605 2.83 13.61 16.73
N PRO A 606 3.43 13.08 15.64
CA PRO A 606 3.95 13.90 14.56
C PRO A 606 2.89 14.82 13.93
N PRO A 607 3.23 16.05 13.49
CA PRO A 607 2.30 16.94 12.82
C PRO A 607 1.65 16.27 11.59
N GLY A 608 0.31 16.33 11.51
CA GLY A 608 -0.46 15.72 10.41
C GLY A 608 -0.78 14.24 10.60
N ALA A 609 -0.20 13.56 11.59
CA ALA A 609 -0.63 12.21 11.93
C ALA A 609 -2.06 12.22 12.48
N ARG A 610 -2.88 11.28 12.03
CA ARG A 610 -4.26 11.13 12.52
C ARG A 610 -4.22 10.86 14.02
N ARG A 611 -5.00 11.55 14.83
CA ARG A 611 -5.14 11.22 16.26
C ARG A 611 -5.88 9.89 16.46
N PRO A 612 -5.62 9.16 17.55
CA PRO A 612 -6.45 8.01 17.95
C PRO A 612 -7.93 8.38 18.04
N ALA A 613 -8.82 7.40 17.91
CA ALA A 613 -10.25 7.63 18.05
C ALA A 613 -10.60 8.02 19.50
N GLY A 614 -11.27 9.15 19.68
CA GLY A 614 -11.71 9.73 20.95
C GLY A 614 -12.38 11.09 20.71
N ASP A 615 -13.17 11.60 21.65
CA ASP A 615 -13.85 12.89 21.50
C ASP A 615 -12.84 14.03 21.35
N ALA A 616 -12.91 14.76 20.23
CA ALA A 616 -11.96 15.83 19.89
C ALA A 616 -11.93 16.97 20.91
N ALA A 617 -12.98 17.10 21.74
CA ALA A 617 -13.13 18.11 22.78
C ALA A 617 -12.52 17.70 24.14
N THR A 618 -12.13 16.43 24.35
CA THR A 618 -11.69 15.89 25.66
C THR A 618 -10.27 15.32 25.68
N THR A 619 -9.57 15.25 24.54
CA THR A 619 -8.20 14.71 24.48
C THR A 619 -7.16 15.79 24.77
N GLY A 620 -6.45 15.65 25.90
CA GLY A 620 -5.18 16.34 26.18
C GLY A 620 -4.05 15.96 25.20
N PRO A 621 -2.77 16.17 25.58
CA PRO A 621 -1.65 15.83 24.70
C PRO A 621 -1.66 14.33 24.35
N VAL A 622 -1.46 14.01 23.06
CA VAL A 622 -1.32 12.64 22.57
C VAL A 622 0.16 12.36 22.38
N MET A 623 0.65 11.31 23.04
CA MET A 623 2.03 10.85 22.93
C MET A 623 2.09 9.53 22.17
N ARG A 624 3.23 9.31 21.53
CA ARG A 624 3.61 8.06 20.90
C ARG A 624 4.68 7.38 21.74
N MET A 625 4.47 6.11 22.02
CA MET A 625 5.49 5.17 22.47
C MET A 625 5.78 4.20 21.33
N LEU A 626 7.05 3.85 21.13
CA LEU A 626 7.45 2.79 20.20
C LEU A 626 7.96 1.61 21.00
N VAL A 627 7.58 0.40 20.61
CA VAL A 627 8.13 -0.85 21.15
C VAL A 627 8.76 -1.59 19.99
N ARG A 628 10.06 -1.88 20.06
CA ARG A 628 10.74 -2.71 19.04
C ARG A 628 11.21 -4.02 19.63
N VAL A 629 11.12 -5.08 18.84
CA VAL A 629 11.57 -6.44 19.17
C VAL A 629 12.34 -7.02 17.99
N PRO A 630 13.26 -7.98 18.20
CA PRO A 630 13.82 -8.78 17.13
C PRO A 630 12.75 -9.40 16.22
N ARG A 631 13.13 -9.74 14.99
CA ARG A 631 12.20 -10.15 13.92
C ARG A 631 11.39 -11.41 14.26
N ASP A 632 11.93 -12.32 15.06
CA ASP A 632 11.25 -13.52 15.55
C ASP A 632 10.29 -13.22 16.73
N GLY A 633 10.52 -12.13 17.47
CA GLY A 633 9.68 -11.67 18.58
C GLY A 633 8.35 -11.01 18.17
N GLY A 634 8.11 -10.76 16.88
CA GLY A 634 6.93 -10.01 16.40
C GLY A 634 5.58 -10.59 16.80
N LEU A 635 5.43 -11.92 16.77
CA LEU A 635 4.18 -12.58 17.21
C LEU A 635 3.98 -12.47 18.72
N ALA A 636 5.06 -12.56 19.50
CA ALA A 636 5.00 -12.39 20.95
C ALA A 636 4.61 -10.95 21.32
N LEU A 637 5.16 -9.95 20.63
CA LEU A 637 4.78 -8.54 20.77
C LEU A 637 3.30 -8.31 20.45
N GLY A 638 2.81 -8.82 19.30
CA GLY A 638 1.40 -8.72 18.92
C GLY A 638 0.48 -9.37 19.96
N ALA A 639 0.83 -10.56 20.46
CA ALA A 639 0.07 -11.25 21.48
C ALA A 639 0.06 -10.50 22.84
N ALA A 640 1.20 -9.96 23.25
CA ALA A 640 1.35 -9.15 24.47
C ALA A 640 0.43 -7.92 24.44
N LEU A 641 0.51 -7.13 23.37
CA LEU A 641 -0.29 -5.92 23.20
C LEU A 641 -1.78 -6.24 23.05
N ARG A 642 -2.14 -7.30 22.33
CA ARG A 642 -3.55 -7.75 22.20
C ARG A 642 -4.15 -8.11 23.56
N ARG A 643 -3.43 -8.89 24.38
CA ARG A 643 -3.88 -9.26 25.74
C ARG A 643 -4.04 -8.02 26.62
N ALA A 644 -3.06 -7.12 26.64
CA ALA A 644 -3.13 -5.88 27.42
C ALA A 644 -4.33 -5.02 27.02
N THR A 645 -4.56 -4.87 25.71
CA THR A 645 -5.69 -4.11 25.17
C THR A 645 -7.02 -4.74 25.61
N GLY A 646 -7.11 -6.07 25.62
CA GLY A 646 -8.25 -6.80 26.18
C GLY A 646 -8.46 -6.52 27.68
N VAL A 647 -7.41 -6.60 28.49
CA VAL A 647 -7.49 -6.36 29.94
C VAL A 647 -7.96 -4.94 30.26
N LEU A 648 -7.36 -3.92 29.63
CA LEU A 648 -7.75 -2.53 29.85
C LEU A 648 -9.16 -2.25 29.33
N SER A 649 -9.51 -2.83 28.18
CA SER A 649 -10.87 -2.70 27.63
C SER A 649 -11.94 -3.25 28.56
N ALA A 650 -11.65 -4.30 29.33
CA ALA A 650 -12.60 -4.88 30.30
C ALA A 650 -12.74 -4.03 31.58
N ARG A 651 -11.70 -3.30 31.98
CA ARG A 651 -11.70 -2.48 33.20
C ARG A 651 -12.43 -1.15 33.03
N HIS A 652 -12.50 -0.62 31.80
CA HIS A 652 -13.10 0.68 31.49
C HIS A 652 -12.53 1.86 32.31
N ASP A 653 -11.32 1.72 32.83
CA ASP A 653 -10.63 2.69 33.69
C ASP A 653 -9.66 3.61 32.92
N GLN A 654 -9.35 3.26 31.66
CA GLN A 654 -8.43 4.01 30.80
C GLN A 654 -9.11 4.47 29.51
N GLN A 655 -8.58 5.57 28.95
CA GLN A 655 -8.95 6.01 27.61
C GLN A 655 -8.41 5.04 26.54
N PRO A 656 -9.10 4.91 25.38
CA PRO A 656 -8.62 4.06 24.29
C PRO A 656 -7.25 4.48 23.76
N VAL A 657 -6.42 3.49 23.46
CA VAL A 657 -5.09 3.65 22.86
C VAL A 657 -5.11 3.03 21.47
N ARG A 658 -4.44 3.68 20.50
CA ARG A 658 -4.21 3.08 19.18
C ARG A 658 -2.93 2.27 19.23
N VAL A 659 -3.03 0.99 18.89
CA VAL A 659 -1.88 0.10 18.65
C VAL A 659 -1.76 -0.14 17.15
N GLN A 660 -0.56 0.06 16.61
CA GLN A 660 -0.24 -0.22 15.21
C GLN A 660 1.06 -1.01 15.14
N ILE A 661 0.99 -2.25 14.64
CA ILE A 661 2.16 -3.09 14.39
C ILE A 661 2.73 -2.77 12.99
N ASP A 662 4.05 -2.65 12.92
CA ASP A 662 4.86 -2.27 11.76
C ASP A 662 4.28 -1.05 11.02
N PRO A 663 4.14 0.11 11.70
CA PRO A 663 3.63 1.32 11.06
C PRO A 663 4.55 1.76 9.92
N LEU A 664 3.96 2.22 8.81
CA LEU A 664 4.73 2.78 7.68
C LEU A 664 5.55 4.01 8.12
N HIS A 665 5.00 4.82 9.03
CA HIS A 665 5.60 6.05 9.54
C HIS A 665 5.83 5.93 11.06
N ILE A 666 7.09 5.79 11.46
CA ILE A 666 7.49 5.60 12.86
C ILE A 666 7.76 6.91 13.60
N GLY A 667 8.08 8.00 12.90
CA GLY A 667 8.39 9.33 13.44
C GLY A 667 7.73 10.45 12.67
#